data_AF-A0A6C2UHP6-F1
#
_entry.id   AF-A0A6C2UHP6-F1
#
_cell.length_a   1.000
_cell.length_b   1.000
_cell.length_c   1.000
_cell.angle_alpha   90.00
_cell.angle_beta   90.00
_cell.angle_gamma   90.00
#
_symmetry.space_group_name_H-M   'P 1'
#
loop_
_entity.id
_entity.type
_entity.pdbx_description
1 polymer ?
#
loop_
_entity_poly.entity_id
_entity_poly.type
_entity_poly.pdbx_seq_one_letter_code
_entity_poly.pdbx_strand_id
1 'polypeptide(L)'
;MNIKNSWVIIVLAVASTISAVADFTNVQILATANMDYGSNTVATLVSDVLTAPDGLATYQIAFDVDPMEGGSIRSGSGTGDTTPQSWGIDSGESSGARFTFDGGIGASGQYVDSIANLRVTNFSANGSSLTVAEITNLSFKSIVIADGQHSSDRVKIAAGGVTNAANGLKMSASPATNDLQTLAGSTSVTGFTVANGTTNSGNRWAVNSIEVEVDIGESVATRADWMRGAWGLSWAPEDMYNGRSETLVDDYEAFLAQISGLKTLDYIQLNLGMSYIYSPVHMGPHELLESFWQGDTDAGGIPINLIVPRVSSGVDPLGEWISATKAAGLKVQVYVNSSQMLERVGLSNPAVIPDITTRWKVWCDTNTAAQAFIASQSYHTNGVDTNRPYMFCYAEFVLKEYSLRYGDLIDSYIFDSGNYMANNGDNATNGMAADQRIYQAFADAARFGNTNATVAFNNGPERDTEELNPFSEAVVCEDFMFGHPYNGGDDLGSHTIGDPPLYDRNYAHIQKMTETGGNVHKGELTHDWTWDDRVVGHFYPPMSTTAWNAGSTPALTDAEFLLWNLEAMQAGGAISWGAPLIYPNGSGANLLIRDWGMDQLTLMDAHLSTNEVPGAPQWARAELPLPDATIGQAYYHTLVEGVHFWDPEGDAVTNVTFTLASDGLPSWLTLEEEPGNPGTWRLIGIPTEASATNYNFRLRVEDASGGTDRWVELTVNAALPFLEGPPGYPVWAANPLEISEATVYEAYTNVLIQGREFQDVGETNLVVSKVGGADWISLSPTVPGWWQLTGVPSPAEVGIETLELSVSDGTHATACTLVLTVEPAVTNVSILATATHNYGTDATATLLSDIQTAHDGLATFQFSVDVVPGAGTAVWSGDGGGATTIRSWGIYTPGEASKAQDIFNGDKGEFVESIGNIQVVNFDDGGGRLTLDDIRDISFQSVTIADAQTGGNDSVYVAVGSISNDLSDLSSNIQTINLEALREVVSPVTNFSLGTSTTNDVNKWSVNSIEVKYSILGPETYSTWAYDHGLFGPDGAPGSDTSDLDGYASLAEFALGMDPSVADGGSRDSAGMVDDGGTNYLEWVYSRRSDYVAQGLSYLLIDTTNLVNSSSSTNAADQILVGPLVDGYEPVTNRYVTDELAKFIQFKIWQD
;
A
#
# COMPACT_ATOMS: atom_id res chain seq x y z
N MET A 1 17.74 12.36 12.02
CA MET A 1 17.32 10.98 12.35
C MET A 1 15.85 11.02 12.74
N ASN A 2 14.95 10.93 11.76
CA ASN A 2 13.50 10.97 11.98
C ASN A 2 13.01 9.58 12.39
N ILE A 3 12.80 9.39 13.69
CA ILE A 3 11.99 8.28 14.19
C ILE A 3 10.57 8.59 13.73
N LYS A 4 10.10 7.90 12.68
CA LYS A 4 8.68 7.84 12.30
C LYS A 4 7.91 7.22 13.46
N ASN A 5 7.56 8.04 14.45
CA ASN A 5 6.54 7.71 15.43
C ASN A 5 5.18 7.81 14.74
N SER A 6 4.84 6.79 13.94
CA SER A 6 3.46 6.55 13.56
C SER A 6 2.71 6.19 14.84
N TRP A 7 1.97 7.16 15.39
CA TRP A 7 0.99 6.90 16.42
C TRP A 7 -0.11 6.02 15.82
N VAL A 8 0.07 4.71 15.92
CA VAL A 8 -1.02 3.75 15.69
C VAL A 8 -2.01 3.95 16.84
N ILE A 9 -3.02 4.78 16.61
CA ILE A 9 -4.23 4.75 17.42
C ILE A 9 -4.86 3.39 17.15
N ILE A 10 -4.58 2.41 18.03
CA ILE A 10 -5.36 1.18 18.11
C ILE A 10 -6.76 1.60 18.58
N VAL A 11 -7.61 1.96 17.63
CA VAL A 11 -9.05 1.92 17.84
C VAL A 11 -9.35 0.43 18.03
N LEU A 12 -9.61 0.00 19.27
CA LEU A 12 -10.35 -1.23 19.50
C LEU A 12 -11.71 -1.01 18.83
N ALA A 13 -11.81 -1.37 17.55
CA ALA A 13 -13.07 -1.61 16.91
C ALA A 13 -13.70 -2.76 17.68
N VAL A 14 -14.65 -2.43 18.55
CA VAL A 14 -15.62 -3.41 19.01
C VAL A 14 -16.27 -3.90 17.72
N ALA A 15 -15.87 -5.08 17.26
CA ALA A 15 -16.41 -5.71 16.06
C ALA A 15 -17.93 -5.78 16.22
N SER A 16 -18.64 -4.80 15.67
CA SER A 16 -19.99 -5.03 15.22
C SER A 16 -19.85 -6.10 14.15
N THR A 17 -20.41 -7.27 14.41
CA THR A 17 -20.60 -8.32 13.42
C THR A 17 -21.36 -7.73 12.24
N ILE A 18 -20.63 -7.22 11.25
CA ILE A 18 -21.16 -6.97 9.92
C ILE A 18 -21.23 -8.37 9.31
N SER A 19 -22.37 -9.04 9.50
CA SER A 19 -22.71 -10.17 8.67
C SER A 19 -22.62 -9.69 7.23
N ALA A 20 -21.89 -10.42 6.38
CA ALA A 20 -21.88 -10.21 4.95
C ALA A 20 -23.32 -9.99 4.48
N VAL A 21 -23.56 -8.87 3.82
CA VAL A 21 -24.84 -8.59 3.16
C VAL A 21 -24.88 -9.59 2.01
N ALA A 22 -25.52 -10.75 2.20
CA ALA A 22 -25.96 -11.53 1.06
C ALA A 22 -26.79 -10.57 0.18
N ASP A 23 -26.61 -10.63 -1.12
CA ASP A 23 -27.20 -9.66 -2.06
C ASP A 23 -28.70 -9.92 -2.16
N PHE A 24 -29.42 -9.51 -1.12
CA PHE A 24 -30.82 -9.79 -0.94
C PHE A 24 -31.63 -8.83 -1.80
N THR A 25 -32.45 -9.39 -2.70
CA THR A 25 -33.44 -8.59 -3.41
C THR A 25 -34.65 -8.37 -2.52
N ASN A 26 -34.96 -7.11 -2.18
CA ASN A 26 -36.19 -6.77 -1.46
C ASN A 26 -37.35 -6.64 -2.44
N VAL A 27 -38.37 -7.47 -2.25
CA VAL A 27 -39.54 -7.57 -3.12
C VAL A 27 -40.76 -7.02 -2.39
N GLN A 28 -41.32 -5.92 -2.91
CA GLN A 28 -42.58 -5.39 -2.40
C GLN A 28 -43.77 -6.17 -3.00
N ILE A 29 -44.66 -6.65 -2.14
CA ILE A 29 -45.86 -7.40 -2.53
C ILE A 29 -47.11 -6.64 -2.08
N LEU A 30 -48.04 -6.49 -3.03
CA LEU A 30 -49.28 -5.75 -2.91
C LEU A 30 -50.48 -6.70 -3.07
N ALA A 31 -51.65 -6.33 -2.54
CA ALA A 31 -52.88 -7.04 -2.90
C ALA A 31 -53.36 -6.63 -4.30
N THR A 32 -54.09 -7.51 -4.97
CA THR A 32 -54.79 -7.19 -6.23
C THR A 32 -55.75 -6.03 -5.98
N ALA A 33 -55.70 -4.98 -6.80
CA ALA A 33 -56.47 -3.77 -6.55
C ALA A 33 -57.99 -4.02 -6.50
N ASN A 34 -58.67 -3.47 -5.48
CA ASN A 34 -60.13 -3.55 -5.28
C ASN A 34 -60.72 -4.99 -5.27
N MET A 35 -59.96 -5.95 -4.76
CA MET A 35 -60.28 -7.37 -4.74
C MET A 35 -60.90 -7.78 -3.40
N ASP A 36 -61.94 -8.59 -3.47
CA ASP A 36 -62.47 -9.34 -2.32
C ASP A 36 -62.05 -10.81 -2.51
N TYR A 37 -61.18 -11.30 -1.65
CA TYR A 37 -60.62 -12.65 -1.76
C TYR A 37 -61.59 -13.75 -1.28
N GLY A 38 -62.72 -13.35 -0.68
CA GLY A 38 -63.79 -14.23 -0.22
C GLY A 38 -63.76 -14.51 1.28
N SER A 39 -64.94 -14.67 1.88
CA SER A 39 -65.09 -14.96 3.30
C SER A 39 -64.57 -16.36 3.64
N ASN A 40 -63.77 -16.46 4.70
CA ASN A 40 -63.06 -17.68 5.11
C ASN A 40 -62.18 -18.30 4.01
N THR A 41 -61.68 -17.46 3.10
CA THR A 41 -60.80 -17.88 2.02
C THR A 41 -59.41 -17.32 2.27
N VAL A 42 -58.41 -18.20 2.20
CA VAL A 42 -56.99 -17.81 2.20
C VAL A 42 -56.71 -16.94 0.97
N ALA A 43 -56.23 -15.71 1.20
CA ALA A 43 -55.83 -14.80 0.14
C ALA A 43 -54.36 -15.03 -0.22
N THR A 44 -54.08 -15.49 -1.44
CA THR A 44 -52.70 -15.55 -1.96
C THR A 44 -52.35 -14.21 -2.60
N LEU A 45 -51.31 -13.57 -2.08
CA LEU A 45 -50.73 -12.34 -2.61
C LEU A 45 -49.46 -12.70 -3.38
N VAL A 46 -49.25 -12.07 -4.54
CA VAL A 46 -48.15 -12.38 -5.48
C VAL A 46 -47.47 -11.08 -5.89
N SER A 47 -46.14 -11.06 -5.93
CA SER A 47 -45.33 -9.93 -6.40
C SER A 47 -45.58 -9.64 -7.89
N ASP A 48 -45.08 -8.51 -8.38
CA ASP A 48 -44.85 -8.35 -9.82
C ASP A 48 -43.80 -9.36 -10.32
N VAL A 49 -43.73 -9.58 -11.64
CA VAL A 49 -42.72 -10.44 -12.27
C VAL A 49 -41.35 -9.78 -12.09
N LEU A 50 -40.44 -10.50 -11.47
CA LEU A 50 -39.06 -10.11 -11.22
C LEU A 50 -38.16 -10.76 -12.25
N THR A 51 -37.08 -10.08 -12.63
CA THR A 51 -36.00 -10.65 -13.43
C THR A 51 -34.82 -10.94 -12.49
N ALA A 52 -34.24 -12.13 -12.58
CA ALA A 52 -33.08 -12.52 -11.81
C ALA A 52 -31.83 -11.71 -12.24
N PRO A 53 -30.76 -11.67 -11.42
CA PRO A 53 -29.53 -10.95 -11.72
C PRO A 53 -28.88 -11.31 -13.05
N ASP A 54 -29.09 -12.54 -13.53
CA ASP A 54 -28.63 -12.99 -14.85
C ASP A 54 -29.31 -12.29 -16.05
N GLY A 55 -30.32 -11.45 -15.81
CA GLY A 55 -31.07 -10.72 -16.84
C GLY A 55 -32.00 -11.60 -17.68
N LEU A 56 -32.10 -12.90 -17.38
CA LEU A 56 -32.81 -13.90 -18.18
C LEU A 56 -33.96 -14.53 -17.39
N ALA A 57 -33.68 -15.17 -16.25
CA ALA A 57 -34.70 -15.87 -15.50
C ALA A 57 -35.74 -14.90 -14.94
N THR A 58 -37.01 -15.27 -14.99
CA THR A 58 -38.10 -14.49 -14.40
C THR A 58 -38.85 -15.30 -13.37
N TYR A 59 -39.25 -14.68 -12.27
CA TYR A 59 -39.97 -15.36 -11.19
C TYR A 59 -40.89 -14.39 -10.43
N GLN A 60 -41.76 -14.92 -9.59
CA GLN A 60 -42.59 -14.14 -8.66
C GLN A 60 -42.50 -14.74 -7.27
N ILE A 61 -42.71 -13.93 -6.25
CA ILE A 61 -42.82 -14.37 -4.86
C ILE A 61 -44.28 -14.32 -4.44
N ALA A 62 -44.74 -15.36 -3.75
CA ALA A 62 -46.09 -15.45 -3.23
C ALA A 62 -46.10 -15.83 -1.75
N PHE A 63 -47.14 -15.37 -1.04
CA PHE A 63 -47.47 -15.84 0.30
C PHE A 63 -48.99 -15.85 0.50
N ASP A 64 -49.41 -16.52 1.57
CA ASP A 64 -50.81 -16.70 1.91
C ASP A 64 -51.17 -15.88 3.16
N VAL A 65 -52.34 -15.26 3.13
CA VAL A 65 -52.95 -14.48 4.21
C VAL A 65 -54.25 -15.16 4.60
N ASP A 66 -54.29 -15.74 5.79
CA ASP A 66 -55.46 -16.44 6.33
C ASP A 66 -56.30 -15.48 7.19
N PRO A 67 -57.52 -15.08 6.76
CA PRO A 67 -58.36 -14.20 7.55
C PRO A 67 -58.89 -14.92 8.80
N MET A 68 -59.24 -14.16 9.84
CA MET A 68 -60.03 -14.70 10.95
C MET A 68 -61.33 -15.38 10.49
N GLU A 69 -61.86 -16.31 11.28
CA GLU A 69 -63.18 -16.93 11.04
C GLU A 69 -64.28 -15.86 10.85
N GLY A 70 -65.03 -15.99 9.76
CA GLY A 70 -66.05 -15.04 9.30
C GLY A 70 -65.51 -13.85 8.51
N GLY A 71 -64.19 -13.62 8.50
CA GLY A 71 -63.53 -12.53 7.79
C GLY A 71 -63.26 -12.80 6.31
N SER A 72 -63.14 -11.75 5.52
CA SER A 72 -62.60 -11.76 4.16
C SER A 72 -61.44 -10.76 4.05
N ILE A 73 -60.33 -11.17 3.42
CA ILE A 73 -59.29 -10.21 3.02
C ILE A 73 -59.82 -9.40 1.85
N ARG A 74 -59.81 -8.07 1.99
CA ARG A 74 -60.33 -7.16 0.98
C ARG A 74 -59.39 -6.00 0.78
N SER A 75 -59.10 -5.68 -0.47
CA SER A 75 -58.36 -4.47 -0.85
C SER A 75 -59.29 -3.42 -1.45
N GLY A 76 -58.86 -2.16 -1.42
CA GLY A 76 -59.58 -1.05 -2.04
C GLY A 76 -59.09 0.31 -1.57
N SER A 77 -59.69 1.38 -2.10
CA SER A 77 -59.36 2.76 -1.71
C SER A 77 -60.40 3.36 -0.76
N GLY A 78 -59.95 4.15 0.21
CA GLY A 78 -60.83 4.80 1.20
C GLY A 78 -60.37 6.21 1.52
N THR A 79 -60.49 6.60 2.79
CA THR A 79 -60.04 7.91 3.28
C THR A 79 -58.63 7.79 3.84
N GLY A 80 -57.76 8.77 3.58
CA GLY A 80 -56.37 8.78 4.07
C GLY A 80 -55.37 8.39 2.98
N ASP A 81 -54.27 7.73 3.37
CA ASP A 81 -53.18 7.32 2.47
C ASP A 81 -53.38 5.92 1.85
N THR A 82 -54.55 5.30 2.04
CA THR A 82 -54.87 4.01 1.39
C THR A 82 -54.88 4.09 -0.15
N THR A 83 -54.32 3.07 -0.79
CA THR A 83 -54.30 2.86 -2.25
C THR A 83 -55.30 1.78 -2.65
N PRO A 84 -55.66 1.61 -3.95
CA PRO A 84 -56.50 0.48 -4.39
C PRO A 84 -56.02 -0.91 -3.96
N GLN A 85 -54.71 -1.05 -3.67
CA GLN A 85 -54.04 -2.27 -3.22
C GLN A 85 -53.92 -2.37 -1.69
N SER A 86 -54.19 -1.30 -0.95
CA SER A 86 -54.27 -1.37 0.50
C SER A 86 -55.40 -2.30 0.92
N TRP A 87 -55.16 -3.14 1.92
CA TRP A 87 -56.09 -4.19 2.32
C TRP A 87 -56.27 -4.31 3.83
N GLY A 88 -57.38 -4.93 4.21
CA GLY A 88 -57.78 -5.20 5.58
C GLY A 88 -58.80 -6.32 5.63
N ILE A 89 -59.54 -6.42 6.73
CA ILE A 89 -60.48 -7.50 6.98
C ILE A 89 -61.92 -6.99 6.96
N ASP A 90 -62.73 -7.56 6.09
CA ASP A 90 -64.18 -7.37 6.07
C ASP A 90 -64.86 -8.52 6.83
N SER A 91 -65.46 -8.23 7.99
CA SER A 91 -66.20 -9.22 8.80
C SER A 91 -67.70 -9.31 8.45
N GLY A 92 -68.15 -8.63 7.39
CA GLY A 92 -69.52 -8.76 6.86
C GLY A 92 -70.64 -8.13 7.72
N GLU A 93 -70.34 -7.52 8.87
CA GLU A 93 -71.34 -7.04 9.83
C GLU A 93 -71.81 -5.58 9.64
N SER A 94 -71.37 -4.85 8.62
CA SER A 94 -71.83 -3.46 8.39
C SER A 94 -72.16 -3.15 6.93
N SER A 95 -73.20 -2.34 6.72
CA SER A 95 -73.83 -2.04 5.42
C SER A 95 -73.02 -1.12 4.50
N GLY A 96 -71.71 -1.31 4.46
CA GLY A 96 -70.79 -0.68 3.52
C GLY A 96 -69.46 -1.42 3.66
N ALA A 97 -69.13 -2.26 2.68
CA ALA A 97 -67.91 -3.06 2.69
C ALA A 97 -66.68 -2.19 2.99
N ARG A 98 -66.05 -2.42 4.14
CA ARG A 98 -64.82 -1.72 4.53
C ARG A 98 -63.65 -2.68 4.34
N PHE A 99 -62.61 -2.20 3.67
CA PHE A 99 -61.36 -2.92 3.40
C PHE A 99 -60.26 -2.55 4.43
N THR A 100 -60.65 -2.09 5.62
CA THR A 100 -59.74 -1.64 6.69
C THR A 100 -59.92 -2.51 7.94
N PHE A 101 -58.90 -2.60 8.78
CA PHE A 101 -59.01 -3.19 10.11
C PHE A 101 -59.82 -2.26 11.03
N ASP A 102 -61.06 -2.61 11.40
CA ASP A 102 -61.95 -1.84 12.28
C ASP A 102 -62.06 -2.47 13.68
N GLY A 103 -61.69 -1.71 14.71
CA GLY A 103 -61.76 -2.18 16.10
C GLY A 103 -63.20 -2.27 16.66
N GLY A 104 -64.20 -1.77 15.95
CA GLY A 104 -65.58 -1.62 16.46
C GLY A 104 -66.51 -2.82 16.25
N ILE A 105 -66.06 -3.89 15.60
CA ILE A 105 -66.90 -5.03 15.23
C ILE A 105 -66.52 -6.25 16.09
N GLY A 106 -67.40 -6.63 17.04
CA GLY A 106 -67.24 -7.81 17.89
C GLY A 106 -66.29 -7.65 19.10
N ALA A 107 -66.46 -8.51 20.11
CA ALA A 107 -65.69 -8.47 21.36
C ALA A 107 -64.21 -8.89 21.22
N SER A 108 -63.79 -9.37 20.04
CA SER A 108 -62.47 -9.95 19.78
C SER A 108 -61.54 -9.10 18.90
N GLY A 109 -62.03 -8.02 18.28
CA GLY A 109 -61.26 -7.24 17.30
C GLY A 109 -61.00 -8.02 16.00
N GLN A 110 -60.65 -7.31 14.92
CA GLN A 110 -60.26 -7.93 13.65
C GLN A 110 -58.78 -8.31 13.65
N TYR A 111 -58.46 -9.48 13.10
CA TYR A 111 -57.10 -10.00 13.02
C TYR A 111 -56.92 -10.98 11.85
N VAL A 112 -55.69 -11.10 11.36
CA VAL A 112 -55.27 -12.14 10.42
C VAL A 112 -54.74 -13.32 11.23
N ASP A 113 -55.26 -14.52 10.99
CA ASP A 113 -54.89 -15.75 11.70
C ASP A 113 -53.44 -16.13 11.42
N SER A 114 -53.02 -16.04 10.14
CA SER A 114 -51.61 -16.20 9.77
C SER A 114 -51.26 -15.50 8.45
N ILE A 115 -50.02 -15.02 8.36
CA ILE A 115 -49.36 -14.64 7.11
C ILE A 115 -48.14 -15.54 6.99
N ALA A 116 -48.13 -16.44 6.02
CA ALA A 116 -47.14 -17.52 5.93
C ALA A 116 -47.04 -18.08 4.50
N ASN A 117 -46.36 -19.22 4.34
CA ASN A 117 -46.23 -19.94 3.07
C ASN A 117 -45.52 -19.13 1.97
N LEU A 118 -44.42 -18.45 2.34
CA LEU A 118 -43.50 -17.83 1.39
C LEU A 118 -42.97 -18.84 0.38
N ARG A 119 -43.09 -18.52 -0.90
CA ARG A 119 -42.68 -19.41 -1.99
C ARG A 119 -42.40 -18.65 -3.29
N VAL A 120 -41.53 -19.23 -4.11
CA VAL A 120 -41.38 -18.84 -5.51
C VAL A 120 -42.53 -19.42 -6.34
N THR A 121 -43.11 -18.62 -7.22
CA THR A 121 -44.13 -19.02 -8.18
C THR A 121 -43.79 -18.47 -9.57
N ASN A 122 -44.40 -19.03 -10.61
CA ASN A 122 -44.27 -18.55 -12.00
C ASN A 122 -42.81 -18.38 -12.47
N PHE A 123 -41.93 -19.28 -12.03
CA PHE A 123 -40.54 -19.30 -12.47
C PHE A 123 -40.46 -19.73 -13.95
N SER A 124 -39.68 -18.98 -14.72
CA SER A 124 -39.30 -19.31 -16.09
C SER A 124 -37.83 -18.97 -16.27
N ALA A 125 -37.00 -19.95 -16.60
CA ALA A 125 -35.56 -19.74 -16.79
C ALA A 125 -35.25 -18.83 -18.00
N ASN A 126 -36.09 -18.82 -19.04
CA ASN A 126 -35.89 -18.04 -20.28
C ASN A 126 -34.49 -18.15 -20.90
N GLY A 127 -33.84 -19.31 -20.78
CA GLY A 127 -32.46 -19.54 -21.26
C GLY A 127 -31.39 -19.42 -20.18
N SER A 128 -31.76 -19.04 -18.96
CA SER A 128 -30.92 -19.12 -17.76
C SER A 128 -30.66 -20.57 -17.30
N SER A 129 -29.54 -20.78 -16.61
CA SER A 129 -29.23 -21.99 -15.84
C SER A 129 -29.84 -22.00 -14.44
N LEU A 130 -30.37 -20.86 -13.97
CA LEU A 130 -31.00 -20.72 -12.67
C LEU A 130 -32.20 -21.67 -12.56
N THR A 131 -32.37 -22.22 -11.38
CA THR A 131 -33.45 -23.11 -11.00
C THR A 131 -34.22 -22.50 -9.83
N VAL A 132 -35.46 -22.94 -9.64
CA VAL A 132 -36.27 -22.52 -8.49
C VAL A 132 -35.58 -22.83 -7.15
N ALA A 133 -34.75 -23.87 -7.10
CA ALA A 133 -34.07 -24.29 -5.89
C ALA A 133 -32.93 -23.34 -5.47
N GLU A 134 -32.43 -22.52 -6.39
CA GLU A 134 -31.37 -21.53 -6.14
C GLU A 134 -31.93 -20.19 -5.64
N ILE A 135 -33.25 -19.99 -5.72
CA ILE A 135 -33.94 -18.87 -5.07
C ILE A 135 -34.32 -19.32 -3.65
N THR A 136 -33.46 -19.01 -2.70
CA THR A 136 -33.51 -19.52 -1.31
C THR A 136 -33.72 -18.40 -0.29
N ASN A 137 -33.64 -18.74 1.00
CA ASN A 137 -33.69 -17.84 2.15
C ASN A 137 -34.83 -16.80 2.17
N LEU A 138 -35.98 -17.12 1.57
CA LEU A 138 -37.16 -16.26 1.56
C LEU A 138 -37.60 -15.88 2.98
N SER A 139 -37.67 -14.58 3.28
CA SER A 139 -38.10 -14.10 4.60
C SER A 139 -38.92 -12.80 4.53
N PHE A 140 -39.87 -12.62 5.45
CA PHE A 140 -40.60 -11.36 5.58
C PHE A 140 -39.72 -10.31 6.25
N LYS A 141 -39.47 -9.21 5.56
CA LYS A 141 -38.62 -8.13 6.05
C LYS A 141 -39.40 -7.07 6.79
N SER A 142 -40.42 -6.51 6.12
CA SER A 142 -41.18 -5.39 6.67
C SER A 142 -42.64 -5.40 6.24
N ILE A 143 -43.48 -4.72 7.03
CA ILE A 143 -44.88 -4.46 6.69
C ILE A 143 -45.16 -2.95 6.74
N VAL A 144 -45.79 -2.44 5.69
CA VAL A 144 -46.14 -1.02 5.56
C VAL A 144 -47.61 -0.84 5.90
N ILE A 145 -47.88 -0.03 6.91
CA ILE A 145 -49.22 0.28 7.41
C ILE A 145 -49.67 1.63 6.87
N ALA A 146 -50.86 1.69 6.28
CA ALA A 146 -51.54 2.93 5.93
C ALA A 146 -52.60 3.29 6.99
N ASP A 147 -52.74 4.58 7.26
CA ASP A 147 -53.75 5.16 8.14
C ASP A 147 -53.73 4.65 9.61
N GLY A 148 -52.56 4.25 10.14
CA GLY A 148 -52.40 3.77 11.53
C GLY A 148 -52.04 4.83 12.58
N GLN A 149 -52.15 6.11 12.22
CA GLN A 149 -51.64 7.28 12.96
C GLN A 149 -52.71 8.05 13.74
N HIS A 150 -54.00 7.71 13.61
CA HIS A 150 -55.05 8.36 14.39
C HIS A 150 -54.89 8.03 15.89
N SER A 151 -55.40 8.91 16.77
CA SER A 151 -55.24 8.76 18.22
C SER A 151 -55.79 7.44 18.78
N SER A 152 -56.79 6.88 18.10
CA SER A 152 -57.44 5.60 18.42
C SER A 152 -56.78 4.39 17.78
N ASP A 153 -55.87 4.57 16.81
CA ASP A 153 -55.33 3.45 16.03
C ASP A 153 -54.25 2.72 16.80
N ARG A 154 -54.34 1.38 16.81
CA ARG A 154 -53.32 0.52 17.40
C ARG A 154 -53.14 -0.71 16.51
N VAL A 155 -51.94 -0.87 15.99
CA VAL A 155 -51.53 -1.98 15.14
C VAL A 155 -50.72 -2.96 15.96
N LYS A 156 -51.23 -4.19 16.09
CA LYS A 156 -50.57 -5.27 16.81
C LYS A 156 -49.96 -6.23 15.79
N ILE A 157 -48.65 -6.41 15.87
CA ILE A 157 -47.89 -7.31 15.00
C ILE A 157 -47.19 -8.33 15.89
N ALA A 158 -47.22 -9.61 15.50
CA ALA A 158 -46.43 -10.65 16.14
C ALA A 158 -45.60 -11.43 15.11
N ALA A 159 -44.27 -11.43 15.27
CA ALA A 159 -43.30 -12.11 14.42
C ALA A 159 -42.22 -12.75 15.30
N GLY A 160 -41.71 -13.94 14.91
CA GLY A 160 -40.67 -14.64 15.69
C GLY A 160 -41.04 -14.96 17.14
N GLY A 161 -42.34 -15.05 17.47
CA GLY A 161 -42.83 -15.21 18.84
C GLY A 161 -42.84 -13.93 19.68
N VAL A 162 -42.46 -12.78 19.11
CA VAL A 162 -42.43 -11.47 19.77
C VAL A 162 -43.58 -10.59 19.25
N THR A 163 -44.29 -9.92 20.17
CA THR A 163 -45.34 -8.94 19.83
C THR A 163 -44.84 -7.52 20.02
N ASN A 164 -45.10 -6.62 19.06
CA ASN A 164 -44.63 -5.22 19.12
C ASN A 164 -45.13 -4.46 20.38
N ALA A 165 -46.34 -4.75 20.84
CA ALA A 165 -46.87 -4.34 22.15
C ALA A 165 -48.12 -5.15 22.51
N ALA A 166 -48.42 -5.28 23.81
CA ALA A 166 -49.58 -6.03 24.30
C ALA A 166 -50.93 -5.57 23.69
N ASN A 167 -51.09 -4.24 23.52
CA ASN A 167 -52.27 -3.58 22.95
C ASN A 167 -51.98 -2.92 21.59
N GLY A 168 -50.95 -3.36 20.88
CA GLY A 168 -50.48 -2.75 19.63
C GLY A 168 -49.84 -1.37 19.80
N LEU A 169 -49.19 -0.91 18.75
CA LEU A 169 -48.51 0.38 18.68
C LEU A 169 -49.33 1.37 17.85
N LYS A 170 -49.29 2.65 18.23
CA LYS A 170 -49.77 3.75 17.38
C LYS A 170 -48.67 4.07 16.37
N MET A 171 -48.98 4.18 15.09
CA MET A 171 -47.98 4.57 14.10
C MET A 171 -47.62 6.05 14.23
N SER A 172 -46.35 6.38 14.03
CA SER A 172 -45.83 7.76 14.06
C SER A 172 -46.16 8.54 12.79
N ALA A 173 -46.35 7.84 11.68
CA ALA A 173 -46.66 8.38 10.36
C ALA A 173 -47.68 7.49 9.62
N SER A 174 -48.11 7.93 8.45
CA SER A 174 -48.87 7.14 7.49
C SER A 174 -48.39 7.51 6.08
N PRO A 175 -47.98 6.55 5.25
CA PRO A 175 -47.69 5.16 5.63
C PRO A 175 -46.54 5.04 6.65
N ALA A 176 -46.50 3.95 7.41
CA ALA A 176 -45.43 3.64 8.36
C ALA A 176 -44.93 2.20 8.20
N THR A 177 -43.61 2.04 8.11
CA THR A 177 -42.95 0.73 8.00
C THR A 177 -42.69 0.15 9.38
N ASN A 178 -43.04 -1.12 9.59
CA ASN A 178 -42.65 -1.91 10.75
C ASN A 178 -41.71 -3.02 10.29
N ASP A 179 -40.48 -3.00 10.78
CA ASP A 179 -39.47 -4.02 10.51
C ASP A 179 -39.77 -5.28 11.33
N LEU A 180 -40.02 -6.38 10.63
CA LEU A 180 -40.40 -7.67 11.21
C LEU A 180 -39.19 -8.45 11.70
N GLN A 181 -38.04 -8.33 11.02
CA GLN A 181 -36.80 -8.97 11.42
C GLN A 181 -36.26 -8.32 12.70
N THR A 182 -36.24 -6.99 12.79
CA THR A 182 -35.90 -6.26 14.01
C THR A 182 -36.82 -6.67 15.17
N LEU A 183 -38.13 -6.80 14.92
CA LEU A 183 -39.08 -7.28 15.94
C LEU A 183 -38.77 -8.72 16.39
N ALA A 184 -38.34 -9.58 15.48
CA ALA A 184 -37.99 -10.97 15.76
C ALA A 184 -36.56 -11.17 16.32
N GLY A 185 -35.78 -10.10 16.50
CA GLY A 185 -34.39 -10.19 16.98
C GLY A 185 -33.41 -10.64 15.90
N SER A 186 -33.59 -10.13 14.68
CA SER A 186 -32.76 -10.39 13.49
C SER A 186 -32.78 -11.85 13.00
N THR A 187 -33.78 -12.63 13.39
CA THR A 187 -34.01 -13.97 12.81
C THR A 187 -34.89 -13.89 11.57
N SER A 188 -34.62 -14.73 10.56
CA SER A 188 -35.48 -14.87 9.37
C SER A 188 -36.94 -15.16 9.75
N VAL A 189 -37.85 -14.31 9.27
CA VAL A 189 -39.29 -14.40 9.57
C VAL A 189 -40.00 -15.14 8.44
N THR A 190 -40.42 -16.38 8.67
CA THR A 190 -41.17 -17.17 7.67
C THR A 190 -42.68 -17.10 7.83
N GLY A 191 -43.14 -16.42 8.89
CA GLY A 191 -44.56 -16.10 9.10
C GLY A 191 -44.79 -15.14 10.27
N PHE A 192 -45.90 -14.41 10.23
CA PHE A 192 -46.29 -13.44 11.26
C PHE A 192 -47.82 -13.26 11.29
N THR A 193 -48.31 -12.48 12.27
CA THR A 193 -49.74 -12.12 12.38
C THR A 193 -49.90 -10.61 12.55
N VAL A 194 -51.06 -10.10 12.12
CA VAL A 194 -51.43 -8.69 12.28
C VAL A 194 -52.86 -8.57 12.80
N ALA A 195 -53.08 -7.68 13.76
CA ALA A 195 -54.36 -7.52 14.43
C ALA A 195 -54.60 -6.07 14.89
N ASN A 196 -55.86 -5.77 15.16
CA ASN A 196 -56.20 -4.58 15.91
C ASN A 196 -55.73 -4.71 17.36
N GLY A 197 -54.90 -3.76 17.80
CA GLY A 197 -54.41 -3.69 19.17
C GLY A 197 -55.47 -3.27 20.19
N THR A 198 -56.57 -2.66 19.74
CA THR A 198 -57.71 -2.27 20.58
C THR A 198 -59.04 -2.50 19.89
N THR A 199 -60.09 -2.73 20.69
CA THR A 199 -61.49 -2.84 20.24
C THR A 199 -62.19 -1.47 20.12
N ASN A 200 -61.43 -0.41 19.84
CA ASN A 200 -62.01 0.93 19.68
C ASN A 200 -62.56 1.05 18.26
N SER A 201 -63.82 1.47 18.10
CA SER A 201 -64.47 1.67 16.79
C SER A 201 -63.87 2.78 15.91
N GLY A 202 -62.93 3.55 16.47
CA GLY A 202 -62.10 4.51 15.77
C GLY A 202 -60.70 4.02 15.42
N ASN A 203 -60.36 2.76 15.73
CA ASN A 203 -59.14 2.10 15.28
C ASN A 203 -59.37 1.61 13.84
N ARG A 204 -58.80 2.30 12.85
CA ARG A 204 -59.01 2.03 11.42
C ARG A 204 -57.74 2.28 10.61
N TRP A 205 -57.12 1.20 10.15
CA TRP A 205 -55.92 1.23 9.33
C TRP A 205 -55.94 0.08 8.31
N ALA A 206 -55.03 0.10 7.35
CA ALA A 206 -54.87 -0.94 6.33
C ALA A 206 -53.40 -1.34 6.18
N VAL A 207 -53.15 -2.51 5.62
CA VAL A 207 -51.82 -2.90 5.15
C VAL A 207 -51.67 -2.39 3.72
N ASN A 208 -50.63 -1.59 3.48
CA ASN A 208 -50.33 -1.08 2.15
C ASN A 208 -49.51 -2.08 1.33
N SER A 209 -48.45 -2.62 1.92
CA SER A 209 -47.59 -3.63 1.28
C SER A 209 -46.87 -4.48 2.33
N ILE A 210 -46.40 -5.64 1.90
CA ILE A 210 -45.45 -6.48 2.66
C ILE A 210 -44.20 -6.64 1.83
N GLU A 211 -43.04 -6.43 2.43
CA GLU A 211 -41.74 -6.60 1.80
C GLU A 211 -41.16 -7.96 2.17
N VAL A 212 -40.67 -8.68 1.17
CA VAL A 212 -40.03 -9.99 1.30
C VAL A 212 -38.59 -9.89 0.83
N GLU A 213 -37.69 -10.44 1.60
CA GLU A 213 -36.28 -10.59 1.27
C GLU A 213 -36.08 -11.92 0.53
N VAL A 214 -35.37 -11.86 -0.60
CA VAL A 214 -35.10 -13.00 -1.49
C VAL A 214 -33.58 -13.13 -1.70
N ASP A 215 -33.06 -14.33 -1.50
CA ASP A 215 -31.69 -14.68 -1.84
C ASP A 215 -31.70 -15.49 -3.13
N ILE A 216 -30.98 -15.03 -4.14
CA ILE A 216 -30.81 -15.74 -5.40
C ILE A 216 -29.35 -16.15 -5.39
N GLY A 217 -29.09 -17.38 -4.98
CA GLY A 217 -27.74 -17.89 -4.83
C GLY A 217 -26.99 -17.68 -6.13
N GLU A 218 -25.96 -16.84 -6.09
CA GLU A 218 -24.96 -16.83 -7.14
C GLU A 218 -24.41 -18.25 -7.26
N SER A 219 -24.59 -18.84 -8.44
CA SER A 219 -24.13 -20.20 -8.70
C SER A 219 -22.63 -20.29 -8.46
N VAL A 220 -22.12 -21.52 -8.29
CA VAL A 220 -20.70 -21.83 -8.07
C VAL A 220 -19.76 -21.26 -9.15
N ALA A 221 -20.28 -20.61 -10.18
CA ALA A 221 -19.51 -20.24 -11.34
C ALA A 221 -19.79 -18.82 -11.89
N THR A 222 -20.46 -17.94 -11.12
CA THR A 222 -20.41 -16.49 -11.39
C THR A 222 -19.25 -15.81 -10.66
N ARG A 223 -18.82 -16.36 -9.52
CA ARG A 223 -17.69 -15.81 -8.73
C ARG A 223 -16.39 -15.72 -9.53
N ALA A 224 -16.14 -16.70 -10.40
CA ALA A 224 -14.96 -16.73 -11.26
C ALA A 224 -15.15 -16.04 -12.63
N ASP A 225 -16.27 -15.35 -12.87
CA ASP A 225 -16.47 -14.66 -14.14
C ASP A 225 -15.40 -13.58 -14.40
N TRP A 226 -14.82 -12.98 -13.35
CA TRP A 226 -13.69 -12.05 -13.49
C TRP A 226 -12.41 -12.70 -14.02
N MET A 227 -12.26 -14.02 -13.91
CA MET A 227 -11.10 -14.73 -14.45
C MET A 227 -11.19 -14.95 -15.96
N ARG A 228 -12.37 -14.76 -16.57
CA ARG A 228 -12.55 -14.98 -18.00
C ARG A 228 -11.83 -13.90 -18.78
N GLY A 229 -10.82 -14.29 -19.56
CA GLY A 229 -9.96 -13.32 -20.24
C GLY A 229 -8.86 -12.78 -19.34
N ALA A 230 -8.64 -13.34 -18.15
CA ALA A 230 -7.67 -12.82 -17.21
C ALA A 230 -6.35 -13.59 -17.20
N TRP A 231 -5.24 -12.88 -17.01
CA TRP A 231 -3.96 -13.52 -16.72
C TRP A 231 -3.25 -12.91 -15.51
N GLY A 232 -2.41 -13.73 -14.87
CA GLY A 232 -1.71 -13.36 -13.65
C GLY A 232 -0.29 -13.87 -13.58
N LEU A 233 0.45 -13.37 -12.58
CA LEU A 233 1.83 -13.77 -12.29
C LEU A 233 1.95 -14.33 -10.88
N SER A 234 2.68 -15.42 -10.71
CA SER A 234 3.00 -15.96 -9.38
C SER A 234 4.35 -15.45 -8.89
N TRP A 235 4.34 -14.65 -7.83
CA TRP A 235 5.54 -14.26 -7.09
C TRP A 235 5.72 -15.16 -5.87
N ALA A 236 6.69 -16.09 -5.94
CA ALA A 236 6.85 -17.15 -4.95
C ALA A 236 8.31 -17.33 -4.50
N PRO A 237 8.82 -16.49 -3.58
CA PRO A 237 10.10 -16.69 -2.90
C PRO A 237 10.16 -18.01 -2.10
N GLU A 238 11.38 -18.46 -1.81
CA GLU A 238 11.66 -19.69 -1.08
C GLU A 238 12.32 -19.46 0.29
N ASP A 239 12.39 -20.53 1.08
CA ASP A 239 12.99 -20.59 2.41
C ASP A 239 12.41 -19.61 3.44
N MET A 240 11.12 -19.31 3.34
CA MET A 240 10.44 -18.26 4.10
C MET A 240 10.16 -18.58 5.59
N TYR A 241 10.77 -19.64 6.12
CA TYR A 241 10.65 -20.08 7.51
C TYR A 241 11.58 -19.27 8.44
N ASN A 242 11.40 -19.48 9.74
CA ASN A 242 12.31 -19.02 10.80
C ASN A 242 12.57 -17.50 10.82
N GLY A 243 11.55 -16.71 10.47
CA GLY A 243 11.57 -15.25 10.50
C GLY A 243 12.07 -14.59 9.22
N ARG A 244 12.47 -15.36 8.20
CA ARG A 244 12.95 -14.79 6.93
C ARG A 244 11.88 -13.94 6.23
N SER A 245 10.62 -14.35 6.24
CA SER A 245 9.53 -13.59 5.62
C SER A 245 9.40 -12.16 6.16
N GLU A 246 9.78 -11.94 7.43
CA GLU A 246 9.73 -10.62 8.09
C GLU A 246 10.69 -9.60 7.47
N THR A 247 11.67 -10.03 6.67
CA THR A 247 12.70 -9.16 6.11
C THR A 247 12.50 -8.82 4.63
N LEU A 248 11.41 -9.27 4.01
CA LEU A 248 11.21 -9.21 2.55
C LEU A 248 10.01 -8.34 2.13
N VAL A 249 9.49 -7.51 3.04
CA VAL A 249 8.39 -6.59 2.73
C VAL A 249 8.78 -5.66 1.57
N ASP A 250 9.90 -4.95 1.72
CA ASP A 250 10.35 -3.95 0.75
C ASP A 250 10.71 -4.56 -0.63
N ASP A 251 11.08 -5.85 -0.66
CA ASP A 251 11.44 -6.54 -1.90
C ASP A 251 10.24 -6.71 -2.84
N TYR A 252 9.03 -6.81 -2.30
CA TYR A 252 7.81 -6.93 -3.11
C TYR A 252 7.47 -5.63 -3.83
N GLU A 253 7.75 -4.46 -3.25
CA GLU A 253 7.57 -3.18 -3.93
C GLU A 253 8.46 -3.05 -5.16
N ALA A 254 9.71 -3.54 -5.06
CA ALA A 254 10.63 -3.58 -6.21
C ALA A 254 10.10 -4.49 -7.33
N PHE A 255 9.49 -5.63 -6.98
CA PHE A 255 8.82 -6.49 -7.94
C PHE A 255 7.63 -5.78 -8.62
N LEU A 256 6.74 -5.13 -7.86
CA LEU A 256 5.62 -4.37 -8.41
C LEU A 256 6.08 -3.23 -9.32
N ALA A 257 7.18 -2.56 -8.96
CA ALA A 257 7.78 -1.51 -9.79
C ALA A 257 8.27 -2.08 -11.14
N GLN A 258 8.90 -3.27 -11.14
CA GLN A 258 9.36 -3.94 -12.37
C GLN A 258 8.21 -4.23 -13.35
N ILE A 259 7.05 -4.64 -12.84
CA ILE A 259 5.87 -5.01 -13.66
C ILE A 259 4.89 -3.86 -13.88
N SER A 260 5.19 -2.65 -13.38
CA SER A 260 4.30 -1.48 -13.44
C SER A 260 3.84 -1.11 -14.85
N GLY A 261 4.65 -1.42 -15.86
CA GLY A 261 4.35 -1.17 -17.27
C GLY A 261 3.38 -2.15 -17.92
N LEU A 262 3.06 -3.28 -17.27
CA LEU A 262 2.13 -4.29 -17.80
C LEU A 262 0.69 -3.87 -17.47
N LYS A 263 -0.09 -3.56 -18.52
CA LYS A 263 -1.45 -3.01 -18.43
C LYS A 263 -2.53 -4.05 -18.57
N THR A 264 -2.29 -5.16 -19.26
CA THR A 264 -3.27 -6.25 -19.41
C THR A 264 -3.19 -7.27 -18.27
N LEU A 265 -2.23 -7.14 -17.34
CA LEU A 265 -2.09 -8.03 -16.18
C LEU A 265 -3.23 -7.81 -15.19
N ASP A 266 -3.90 -8.87 -14.76
CA ASP A 266 -5.10 -8.76 -13.93
C ASP A 266 -4.86 -9.08 -12.46
N TYR A 267 -3.99 -10.04 -12.15
CA TYR A 267 -3.79 -10.50 -10.76
C TYR A 267 -2.38 -10.99 -10.47
N ILE A 268 -2.03 -11.01 -9.18
CA ILE A 268 -0.82 -11.66 -8.66
C ILE A 268 -1.23 -12.85 -7.79
N GLN A 269 -0.58 -13.99 -8.00
CA GLN A 269 -0.60 -15.10 -7.07
C GLN A 269 0.51 -14.94 -6.03
N LEU A 270 0.13 -14.90 -4.75
CA LEU A 270 1.02 -14.82 -3.59
C LEU A 270 0.91 -16.09 -2.75
N ASN A 271 1.96 -16.45 -2.02
CA ASN A 271 1.93 -17.61 -1.14
C ASN A 271 1.39 -17.23 0.23
N LEU A 272 0.26 -17.82 0.65
CA LEU A 272 -0.06 -17.90 2.09
C LEU A 272 0.74 -19.02 2.72
N GLY A 273 0.77 -20.20 2.09
CA GLY A 273 1.58 -21.34 2.51
C GLY A 273 2.67 -21.67 1.48
N MET A 274 3.75 -22.34 1.91
CA MET A 274 4.78 -22.80 0.97
C MET A 274 4.44 -24.15 0.30
N SER A 275 5.16 -24.47 -0.76
CA SER A 275 4.97 -25.71 -1.53
C SER A 275 5.59 -26.94 -0.87
N TYR A 276 5.11 -28.12 -1.29
CA TYR A 276 5.74 -29.42 -1.03
C TYR A 276 5.94 -29.75 0.47
N ILE A 277 7.16 -30.09 0.91
CA ILE A 277 7.49 -30.45 2.31
C ILE A 277 7.56 -29.23 3.25
N TYR A 278 7.48 -28.02 2.70
CA TYR A 278 7.46 -26.77 3.46
C TYR A 278 6.03 -26.25 3.68
N SER A 279 5.00 -27.02 3.31
CA SER A 279 3.59 -26.66 3.51
C SER A 279 3.18 -26.17 4.90
N PRO A 280 3.87 -26.51 6.03
CA PRO A 280 3.56 -25.90 7.32
C PRO A 280 3.94 -24.42 7.43
N VAL A 281 4.78 -23.88 6.54
CA VAL A 281 5.30 -22.51 6.61
C VAL A 281 4.31 -21.53 5.96
N HIS A 282 3.97 -20.46 6.68
CA HIS A 282 2.94 -19.47 6.33
C HIS A 282 3.48 -18.03 6.36
N MET A 283 3.01 -17.18 5.46
CA MET A 283 3.52 -15.81 5.25
C MET A 283 2.76 -14.72 6.01
N GLY A 284 1.61 -15.06 6.60
CA GLY A 284 0.90 -14.18 7.53
C GLY A 284 1.11 -14.63 8.98
N PRO A 285 1.18 -13.71 9.97
CA PRO A 285 1.34 -14.07 11.37
C PRO A 285 0.11 -14.83 11.87
N HIS A 286 0.26 -15.75 12.82
CA HIS A 286 -0.88 -16.47 13.39
C HIS A 286 -0.54 -16.98 14.78
N GLU A 287 -1.26 -16.52 15.80
CA GLU A 287 -0.90 -16.77 17.21
C GLU A 287 -0.83 -18.26 17.55
N LEU A 288 -1.79 -19.06 17.07
CA LEU A 288 -1.78 -20.50 17.24
C LEU A 288 -0.55 -21.16 16.60
N LEU A 289 -0.24 -20.83 15.34
CA LEU A 289 0.90 -21.42 14.64
C LEU A 289 2.22 -20.98 15.26
N GLU A 290 2.34 -19.71 15.65
CA GLU A 290 3.51 -19.18 16.36
C GLU A 290 3.72 -19.89 17.70
N SER A 291 2.65 -20.30 18.39
CA SER A 291 2.75 -21.05 19.65
C SER A 291 3.48 -22.39 19.50
N PHE A 292 3.57 -22.94 18.28
CA PHE A 292 4.32 -24.16 18.01
C PHE A 292 5.82 -23.94 17.88
N TRP A 293 6.31 -22.70 17.77
CA TRP A 293 7.73 -22.40 17.77
C TRP A 293 8.40 -22.76 19.11
N GLN A 294 7.75 -22.43 20.23
CA GLN A 294 8.23 -22.67 21.61
C GLN A 294 9.60 -22.02 21.93
N GLY A 295 10.09 -21.13 21.07
CA GLY A 295 11.41 -20.50 21.21
C GLY A 295 12.58 -21.42 20.82
N ASP A 296 12.34 -22.48 20.06
CA ASP A 296 13.40 -23.38 19.61
C ASP A 296 14.38 -22.66 18.69
N THR A 297 15.68 -22.93 18.89
CA THR A 297 16.75 -22.44 18.03
C THR A 297 17.72 -23.55 17.65
N ASP A 298 18.42 -23.36 16.55
CA ASP A 298 19.58 -24.16 16.17
C ASP A 298 20.78 -23.85 17.08
N ALA A 299 21.93 -24.49 16.78
CA ALA A 299 23.16 -24.28 17.53
C ALA A 299 23.74 -22.85 17.41
N GLY A 300 23.34 -22.11 16.37
CA GLY A 300 23.73 -20.72 16.11
C GLY A 300 22.75 -19.69 16.71
N GLY A 301 21.66 -20.13 17.32
CA GLY A 301 20.61 -19.24 17.85
C GLY A 301 19.58 -18.79 16.81
N ILE A 302 19.61 -19.36 15.59
CA ILE A 302 18.61 -19.10 14.56
C ILE A 302 17.34 -19.88 14.93
N PRO A 303 16.13 -19.30 14.82
CA PRO A 303 14.89 -20.02 15.08
C PRO A 303 14.79 -21.34 14.30
N ILE A 304 14.18 -22.35 14.90
CA ILE A 304 13.74 -23.62 14.28
C ILE A 304 12.27 -23.81 14.66
N ASN A 305 11.46 -24.47 13.83
CA ASN A 305 10.01 -24.66 14.04
C ASN A 305 9.19 -23.35 14.04
N LEU A 306 9.80 -22.20 13.71
CA LEU A 306 9.07 -20.96 13.51
C LEU A 306 8.56 -20.93 12.07
N ILE A 307 7.26 -21.20 11.93
CA ILE A 307 6.60 -21.40 10.63
C ILE A 307 5.73 -20.22 10.20
N VAL A 308 5.75 -19.11 10.94
CA VAL A 308 4.99 -17.88 10.67
C VAL A 308 5.86 -16.68 11.02
N PRO A 309 5.62 -15.50 10.39
CA PRO A 309 6.05 -14.23 10.95
C PRO A 309 5.57 -14.10 12.39
N ARG A 310 6.42 -13.56 13.26
CA ARG A 310 6.10 -13.36 14.67
C ARG A 310 5.16 -12.19 14.83
N VAL A 311 4.13 -12.32 15.66
CA VAL A 311 3.30 -11.17 16.05
C VAL A 311 4.16 -10.07 16.71
N SER A 312 5.21 -10.46 17.43
CA SER A 312 6.13 -9.52 18.07
C SER A 312 7.04 -8.74 17.13
N SER A 313 7.19 -9.15 15.86
CA SER A 313 7.95 -8.36 14.88
C SER A 313 7.19 -7.09 14.49
N GLY A 314 5.86 -7.11 14.59
CA GLY A 314 4.98 -6.03 14.14
C GLY A 314 4.80 -6.00 12.62
N VAL A 315 5.25 -7.05 11.90
CA VAL A 315 5.22 -7.14 10.44
C VAL A 315 4.25 -8.24 10.01
N ASP A 316 3.38 -7.95 9.04
CA ASP A 316 2.49 -8.93 8.37
C ASP A 316 2.83 -8.96 6.88
N PRO A 317 3.85 -9.73 6.46
CA PRO A 317 4.35 -9.68 5.09
C PRO A 317 3.27 -9.95 4.05
N LEU A 318 2.44 -10.99 4.27
CA LEU A 318 1.35 -11.30 3.35
C LEU A 318 0.32 -10.16 3.30
N GLY A 319 -0.09 -9.61 4.43
CA GLY A 319 -1.03 -8.48 4.47
C GLY A 319 -0.51 -7.27 3.71
N GLU A 320 0.76 -6.93 3.89
CA GLU A 320 1.43 -5.81 3.22
C GLU A 320 1.54 -6.05 1.71
N TRP A 321 1.91 -7.25 1.27
CA TRP A 321 1.95 -7.60 -0.15
C TRP A 321 0.57 -7.54 -0.79
N ILE A 322 -0.45 -8.12 -0.15
CA ILE A 322 -1.84 -8.10 -0.63
C ILE A 322 -2.33 -6.66 -0.79
N SER A 323 -2.11 -5.80 0.21
CA SER A 323 -2.50 -4.39 0.12
C SER A 323 -1.76 -3.66 -1.01
N ALA A 324 -0.46 -3.92 -1.18
CA ALA A 324 0.31 -3.34 -2.28
C ALA A 324 -0.16 -3.85 -3.66
N THR A 325 -0.55 -5.12 -3.80
CA THR A 325 -1.16 -5.68 -5.02
C THR A 325 -2.46 -4.94 -5.38
N LYS A 326 -3.36 -4.78 -4.39
CA LYS A 326 -4.64 -4.07 -4.60
C LYS A 326 -4.43 -2.59 -4.95
N ALA A 327 -3.48 -1.93 -4.29
CA ALA A 327 -3.09 -0.55 -4.60
C ALA A 327 -2.50 -0.41 -6.02
N ALA A 328 -1.95 -1.49 -6.58
CA ALA A 328 -1.49 -1.54 -7.97
C ALA A 328 -2.62 -1.84 -8.97
N GLY A 329 -3.87 -1.97 -8.54
CA GLY A 329 -5.02 -2.28 -9.41
C GLY A 329 -5.09 -3.74 -9.86
N LEU A 330 -4.42 -4.62 -9.12
CA LEU A 330 -4.36 -6.05 -9.40
C LEU A 330 -5.20 -6.81 -8.38
N LYS A 331 -5.88 -7.87 -8.82
CA LYS A 331 -6.51 -8.84 -7.94
C LYS A 331 -5.48 -9.75 -7.28
N VAL A 332 -5.88 -10.40 -6.20
CA VAL A 332 -5.02 -11.27 -5.40
C VAL A 332 -5.51 -12.71 -5.45
N GLN A 333 -4.65 -13.60 -5.91
CA GLN A 333 -4.79 -15.04 -5.74
C GLN A 333 -3.82 -15.54 -4.68
N VAL A 334 -4.26 -16.46 -3.83
CA VAL A 334 -3.45 -16.98 -2.72
C VAL A 334 -3.22 -18.48 -2.88
N TYR A 335 -1.95 -18.87 -2.96
CA TYR A 335 -1.53 -20.26 -2.98
C TYR A 335 -1.51 -20.84 -1.57
N VAL A 336 -2.08 -22.04 -1.43
CA VAL A 336 -2.04 -22.84 -0.20
C VAL A 336 -1.78 -24.31 -0.57
N ASN A 337 -0.81 -24.96 0.07
CA ASN A 337 -0.64 -26.40 -0.12
C ASN A 337 -1.57 -27.20 0.82
N SER A 338 -2.35 -28.12 0.26
CA SER A 338 -3.38 -28.89 0.99
C SER A 338 -2.81 -29.90 2.00
N SER A 339 -1.50 -30.19 1.97
CA SER A 339 -0.86 -30.96 3.05
C SER A 339 -0.70 -30.14 4.34
N GLN A 340 -0.70 -28.80 4.26
CA GLN A 340 -0.68 -27.86 5.38
C GLN A 340 0.32 -28.24 6.49
N MET A 341 -0.15 -28.42 7.71
CA MET A 341 0.65 -28.79 8.88
C MET A 341 0.98 -30.29 8.95
N LEU A 342 0.57 -31.11 7.98
CA LEU A 342 0.82 -32.55 7.95
C LEU A 342 2.03 -32.89 7.09
N GLU A 343 2.76 -33.91 7.52
CA GLU A 343 3.78 -34.56 6.70
C GLU A 343 3.20 -35.06 5.38
N ARG A 344 3.84 -34.69 4.28
CA ARG A 344 3.50 -35.19 2.95
C ARG A 344 3.75 -36.71 2.90
N VAL A 345 2.92 -37.46 2.19
CA VAL A 345 2.91 -38.93 2.24
C VAL A 345 4.31 -39.52 2.01
N GLY A 346 4.85 -40.19 3.03
CA GLY A 346 6.15 -40.86 2.98
C GLY A 346 7.37 -39.94 3.13
N LEU A 347 7.18 -38.67 3.48
CA LEU A 347 8.25 -37.66 3.62
C LEU A 347 8.19 -37.02 5.00
N SER A 348 9.33 -36.98 5.67
CA SER A 348 9.48 -36.32 6.97
C SER A 348 9.55 -34.80 6.81
N ASN A 349 9.19 -34.07 7.87
CA ASN A 349 9.42 -32.63 7.92
C ASN A 349 10.92 -32.30 7.75
N PRO A 350 11.24 -31.17 7.08
CA PRO A 350 12.62 -30.74 6.89
C PRO A 350 13.26 -30.31 8.22
N ALA A 351 14.60 -30.33 8.26
CA ALA A 351 15.38 -30.10 9.49
C ALA A 351 15.16 -28.71 10.14
N VAL A 352 14.62 -27.75 9.38
CA VAL A 352 14.29 -26.40 9.84
C VAL A 352 12.96 -26.33 10.61
N ILE A 353 12.09 -27.33 10.48
CA ILE A 353 10.77 -27.44 11.13
C ILE A 353 10.45 -28.90 11.57
N PRO A 354 11.39 -29.61 12.24
CA PRO A 354 11.37 -31.07 12.34
C PRO A 354 10.14 -31.64 13.07
N ASP A 355 9.56 -30.91 14.02
CA ASP A 355 8.52 -31.44 14.93
C ASP A 355 7.13 -30.88 14.67
N ILE A 356 6.97 -30.01 13.66
CA ILE A 356 5.78 -29.16 13.55
C ILE A 356 4.48 -29.94 13.40
N THR A 357 4.47 -31.01 12.59
CA THR A 357 3.31 -31.89 12.43
C THR A 357 2.92 -32.58 13.73
N THR A 358 3.90 -32.98 14.53
CA THR A 358 3.63 -33.62 15.82
C THR A 358 2.98 -32.62 16.77
N ARG A 359 3.49 -31.38 16.82
CA ARG A 359 2.92 -30.30 17.66
C ARG A 359 1.49 -29.96 17.26
N TRP A 360 1.24 -29.85 15.95
CA TRP A 360 -0.10 -29.63 15.40
C TRP A 360 -1.09 -30.71 15.82
N LYS A 361 -0.75 -32.00 15.60
CA LYS A 361 -1.62 -33.12 15.99
C LYS A 361 -1.89 -33.15 17.49
N VAL A 362 -0.86 -32.94 18.31
CA VAL A 362 -1.00 -32.86 19.77
C VAL A 362 -1.96 -31.73 20.16
N TRP A 363 -1.86 -30.57 19.54
CA TRP A 363 -2.80 -29.48 19.82
C TRP A 363 -4.23 -29.85 19.45
N CYS A 364 -4.46 -30.38 18.24
CA CYS A 364 -5.79 -30.84 17.82
C CYS A 364 -6.37 -31.89 18.78
N ASP A 365 -5.55 -32.83 19.23
CA ASP A 365 -5.95 -33.95 20.09
C ASP A 365 -6.21 -33.55 21.56
N THR A 366 -5.68 -32.40 22.00
CA THR A 366 -5.73 -32.00 23.41
C THR A 366 -6.47 -30.69 23.67
N ASN A 367 -6.62 -29.83 22.68
CA ASN A 367 -7.36 -28.57 22.81
C ASN A 367 -8.87 -28.83 22.89
N THR A 368 -9.52 -28.23 23.87
CA THR A 368 -10.96 -28.47 24.13
C THR A 368 -11.86 -27.95 23.00
N ALA A 369 -11.53 -26.80 22.38
CA ALA A 369 -12.29 -26.26 21.26
C ALA A 369 -12.09 -27.12 20.01
N ALA A 370 -10.86 -27.54 19.72
CA ALA A 370 -10.56 -28.43 18.60
C ALA A 370 -11.27 -29.78 18.74
N GLN A 371 -11.25 -30.39 19.91
CA GLN A 371 -11.96 -31.65 20.17
C GLN A 371 -13.49 -31.50 20.08
N ALA A 372 -14.05 -30.39 20.55
CA ALA A 372 -15.47 -30.11 20.41
C ALA A 372 -15.87 -29.97 18.93
N PHE A 373 -15.04 -29.29 18.12
CA PHE A 373 -15.23 -29.17 16.68
C PHE A 373 -15.08 -30.50 15.95
N ILE A 374 -14.05 -31.30 16.23
CA ILE A 374 -13.90 -32.65 15.64
C ILE A 374 -15.13 -33.51 15.94
N ALA A 375 -15.68 -33.43 17.16
CA ALA A 375 -16.87 -34.18 17.55
C ALA A 375 -18.19 -33.61 17.02
N SER A 376 -18.21 -32.38 16.48
CA SER A 376 -19.46 -31.70 16.10
C SER A 376 -20.11 -32.26 14.86
N GLN A 377 -19.35 -32.91 13.98
CA GLN A 377 -19.84 -33.51 12.74
C GLN A 377 -19.28 -34.91 12.55
N SER A 378 -20.15 -35.85 12.20
CA SER A 378 -19.73 -37.25 12.04
C SER A 378 -18.76 -37.47 10.88
N TYR A 379 -18.72 -36.57 9.90
CA TYR A 379 -17.82 -36.67 8.73
C TYR A 379 -16.42 -36.09 8.98
N HIS A 380 -16.16 -35.43 10.11
CA HIS A 380 -14.81 -35.00 10.50
C HIS A 380 -13.89 -36.20 10.79
N THR A 381 -14.47 -37.36 11.06
CA THR A 381 -13.77 -38.63 11.22
C THR A 381 -14.48 -39.69 10.38
N ASN A 382 -13.77 -40.62 9.77
CA ASN A 382 -14.40 -41.82 9.18
C ASN A 382 -13.90 -43.13 9.82
N GLY A 383 -13.08 -43.01 10.88
CA GLY A 383 -12.49 -44.12 11.61
C GLY A 383 -11.40 -44.90 10.84
N VAL A 384 -11.05 -44.48 9.62
CA VAL A 384 -10.07 -45.13 8.75
C VAL A 384 -8.90 -44.19 8.45
N ASP A 385 -9.20 -42.98 7.98
CA ASP A 385 -8.21 -41.98 7.59
C ASP A 385 -7.81 -41.14 8.80
N THR A 386 -6.67 -41.49 9.40
CA THR A 386 -6.21 -40.92 10.67
C THR A 386 -5.86 -39.44 10.59
N ASN A 387 -5.57 -38.93 9.38
CA ASN A 387 -5.19 -37.54 9.17
C ASN A 387 -6.38 -36.62 8.86
N ARG A 388 -7.55 -37.18 8.53
CA ARG A 388 -8.77 -36.45 8.18
C ARG A 388 -9.18 -35.39 9.22
N PRO A 389 -9.20 -35.67 10.54
CA PRO A 389 -9.65 -34.68 11.53
C PRO A 389 -8.76 -33.44 11.56
N TYR A 390 -7.46 -33.60 11.32
CA TYR A 390 -6.50 -32.52 11.34
C TYR A 390 -6.64 -31.59 10.13
N MET A 391 -7.09 -32.09 8.98
CA MET A 391 -7.40 -31.23 7.82
C MET A 391 -8.62 -30.33 8.10
N PHE A 392 -9.67 -30.88 8.74
CA PHE A 392 -10.80 -30.06 9.19
C PHE A 392 -10.38 -29.02 10.24
N CYS A 393 -9.51 -29.39 11.19
CA CYS A 393 -8.97 -28.43 12.15
C CYS A 393 -8.20 -27.29 11.46
N TYR A 394 -7.42 -27.57 10.41
CA TYR A 394 -6.71 -26.54 9.68
C TYR A 394 -7.69 -25.58 8.99
N ALA A 395 -8.72 -26.10 8.33
CA ALA A 395 -9.75 -25.29 7.70
C ALA A 395 -10.44 -24.34 8.71
N GLU A 396 -10.87 -24.85 9.87
CA GLU A 396 -11.63 -24.08 10.86
C GLU A 396 -10.78 -23.11 11.70
N PHE A 397 -9.59 -23.54 12.13
CA PHE A 397 -8.78 -22.77 13.10
C PHE A 397 -7.61 -22.01 12.51
N VAL A 398 -7.29 -22.23 11.22
CA VAL A 398 -6.15 -21.58 10.56
C VAL A 398 -6.60 -20.85 9.31
N LEU A 399 -7.08 -21.58 8.29
CA LEU A 399 -7.45 -21.00 7.01
C LEU A 399 -8.57 -19.95 7.13
N LYS A 400 -9.58 -20.24 7.95
CA LYS A 400 -10.68 -19.31 8.25
C LYS A 400 -10.22 -18.03 8.95
N GLU A 401 -9.21 -18.11 9.82
CA GLU A 401 -8.66 -16.91 10.48
C GLU A 401 -7.97 -16.00 9.46
N TYR A 402 -7.13 -16.56 8.58
CA TYR A 402 -6.51 -15.79 7.50
C TYR A 402 -7.55 -15.20 6.54
N SER A 403 -8.56 -15.99 6.16
CA SER A 403 -9.67 -15.50 5.34
C SER A 403 -10.38 -14.32 6.01
N LEU A 404 -10.74 -14.42 7.29
CA LEU A 404 -11.35 -13.32 8.04
C LEU A 404 -10.48 -12.07 8.15
N ARG A 405 -9.17 -12.26 8.31
CA ARG A 405 -8.24 -11.15 8.50
C ARG A 405 -8.10 -10.30 7.24
N TYR A 406 -7.92 -10.97 6.09
CA TYR A 406 -7.66 -10.28 4.83
C TYR A 406 -8.93 -10.00 4.05
N GLY A 407 -10.03 -10.70 4.33
CA GLY A 407 -11.36 -10.39 3.81
C GLY A 407 -11.41 -10.34 2.29
N ASP A 408 -12.01 -9.26 1.78
CA ASP A 408 -12.17 -8.94 0.36
C ASP A 408 -10.88 -8.56 -0.36
N LEU A 409 -9.77 -8.39 0.36
CA LEU A 409 -8.45 -8.20 -0.25
C LEU A 409 -7.95 -9.45 -0.96
N ILE A 410 -8.48 -10.65 -0.63
CA ILE A 410 -8.19 -11.89 -1.36
C ILE A 410 -9.35 -12.22 -2.30
N ASP A 411 -9.08 -12.22 -3.60
CA ASP A 411 -10.05 -12.52 -4.66
C ASP A 411 -10.13 -14.03 -5.00
N SER A 412 -9.04 -14.77 -4.74
CA SER A 412 -8.93 -16.18 -5.13
C SER A 412 -8.03 -16.99 -4.21
N TYR A 413 -8.36 -18.27 -4.04
CA TYR A 413 -7.51 -19.27 -3.39
C TYR A 413 -7.25 -20.42 -4.36
N ILE A 414 -5.99 -20.84 -4.43
CA ILE A 414 -5.57 -21.97 -5.24
C ILE A 414 -4.88 -23.01 -4.34
N PHE A 415 -5.52 -24.17 -4.21
CA PHE A 415 -5.14 -25.22 -3.28
C PHE A 415 -4.34 -26.31 -3.98
N ASP A 416 -3.02 -26.25 -3.87
CA ASP A 416 -2.16 -27.27 -4.45
C ASP A 416 -2.23 -28.59 -3.67
N SER A 417 -1.88 -29.69 -4.33
CA SER A 417 -1.92 -31.05 -3.81
C SER A 417 -3.32 -31.40 -3.27
N GLY A 418 -4.37 -30.95 -3.95
CA GLY A 418 -5.78 -31.27 -3.66
C GLY A 418 -6.03 -32.78 -3.61
N ASN A 419 -5.29 -33.57 -4.39
CA ASN A 419 -5.27 -35.04 -4.28
C ASN A 419 -4.94 -35.57 -2.87
N TYR A 420 -4.29 -34.78 -2.02
CA TYR A 420 -4.05 -35.12 -0.62
C TYR A 420 -5.35 -35.14 0.19
N MET A 421 -6.38 -34.37 -0.18
CA MET A 421 -7.72 -34.46 0.40
C MET A 421 -8.37 -35.81 0.05
N ALA A 422 -8.25 -36.25 -1.21
CA ALA A 422 -8.72 -37.57 -1.64
C ALA A 422 -8.00 -38.72 -0.89
N ASN A 423 -6.69 -38.60 -0.67
CA ASN A 423 -5.91 -39.55 0.15
C ASN A 423 -6.36 -39.61 1.63
N ASN A 424 -7.19 -38.67 2.09
CA ASN A 424 -7.73 -38.59 3.45
C ASN A 424 -9.26 -38.79 3.49
N GLY A 425 -9.79 -39.52 2.50
CA GLY A 425 -11.14 -40.09 2.54
C GLY A 425 -12.20 -39.32 1.77
N ASP A 426 -11.81 -38.30 0.99
CA ASP A 426 -12.70 -37.65 0.01
C ASP A 426 -12.56 -38.28 -1.39
N ASN A 427 -13.45 -37.94 -2.32
CA ASN A 427 -13.44 -38.39 -3.70
C ASN A 427 -13.51 -37.19 -4.67
N ALA A 428 -12.45 -37.00 -5.47
CA ALA A 428 -12.36 -35.88 -6.39
C ALA A 428 -13.18 -36.05 -7.69
N THR A 429 -13.57 -37.28 -8.06
CA THR A 429 -14.00 -37.59 -9.45
C THR A 429 -15.45 -38.10 -9.57
N ASN A 430 -16.21 -38.19 -8.46
CA ASN A 430 -17.56 -38.74 -8.50
C ASN A 430 -18.68 -37.69 -8.53
N GLY A 431 -18.35 -36.39 -8.41
CA GLY A 431 -19.31 -35.29 -8.43
C GLY A 431 -20.30 -35.30 -7.27
N MET A 432 -20.01 -36.02 -6.18
CA MET A 432 -20.91 -36.13 -5.03
C MET A 432 -20.41 -35.27 -3.86
N ALA A 433 -21.13 -34.18 -3.58
CA ALA A 433 -20.81 -33.27 -2.47
C ALA A 433 -20.67 -33.97 -1.10
N ALA A 434 -21.41 -35.07 -0.88
CA ALA A 434 -21.32 -35.84 0.35
C ALA A 434 -19.96 -36.52 0.56
N ASP A 435 -19.23 -36.78 -0.53
CA ASP A 435 -17.91 -37.44 -0.55
C ASP A 435 -16.76 -36.43 -0.70
N GLN A 436 -17.04 -35.12 -0.63
CA GLN A 436 -16.10 -34.02 -0.86
C GLN A 436 -16.07 -33.04 0.33
N ARG A 437 -16.12 -33.55 1.57
CA ARG A 437 -16.29 -32.72 2.77
C ARG A 437 -15.04 -31.96 3.19
N ILE A 438 -13.84 -32.45 2.93
CA ILE A 438 -12.59 -31.71 3.15
C ILE A 438 -12.48 -30.59 2.12
N TYR A 439 -12.74 -30.87 0.84
CA TYR A 439 -12.77 -29.85 -0.22
C TYR A 439 -13.76 -28.73 0.15
N GLN A 440 -14.98 -29.11 0.54
CA GLN A 440 -15.99 -28.18 1.02
C GLN A 440 -15.50 -27.36 2.22
N ALA A 441 -14.87 -27.98 3.23
CA ALA A 441 -14.41 -27.25 4.41
C ALA A 441 -13.34 -26.20 4.07
N PHE A 442 -12.44 -26.49 3.13
CA PHE A 442 -11.42 -25.53 2.68
C PHE A 442 -12.04 -24.39 1.88
N ALA A 443 -12.97 -24.71 0.97
CA ALA A 443 -13.69 -23.70 0.20
C ALA A 443 -14.55 -22.78 1.10
N ASP A 444 -15.28 -23.35 2.05
CA ASP A 444 -16.11 -22.61 3.01
C ASP A 444 -15.23 -21.74 3.93
N ALA A 445 -14.06 -22.23 4.35
CA ALA A 445 -13.10 -21.46 5.15
C ALA A 445 -12.50 -20.29 4.35
N ALA A 446 -12.12 -20.52 3.09
CA ALA A 446 -11.63 -19.48 2.19
C ALA A 446 -12.67 -18.38 1.95
N ARG A 447 -13.94 -18.77 1.83
CA ARG A 447 -15.07 -17.87 1.57
C ARG A 447 -15.63 -17.18 2.82
N PHE A 448 -15.07 -17.46 4.00
CA PHE A 448 -15.62 -16.94 5.24
C PHE A 448 -15.36 -15.43 5.42
N GLY A 449 -14.20 -14.94 4.98
CA GLY A 449 -13.88 -13.51 4.94
C GLY A 449 -14.34 -12.81 3.66
N ASN A 450 -14.41 -13.52 2.53
CA ASN A 450 -14.93 -13.03 1.27
C ASN A 450 -15.81 -14.08 0.58
N THR A 451 -17.12 -13.89 0.59
CA THR A 451 -18.08 -14.85 0.00
C THR A 451 -17.90 -15.01 -1.52
N ASN A 452 -17.25 -14.04 -2.18
CA ASN A 452 -16.96 -14.04 -3.60
C ASN A 452 -15.58 -14.61 -3.93
N ALA A 453 -14.79 -15.03 -2.92
CA ALA A 453 -13.50 -15.64 -3.16
C ALA A 453 -13.65 -16.92 -4.00
N THR A 454 -12.93 -16.94 -5.12
CA THR A 454 -12.89 -18.08 -6.03
C THR A 454 -11.94 -19.15 -5.51
N VAL A 455 -12.22 -20.42 -5.76
CA VAL A 455 -11.39 -21.54 -5.31
C VAL A 455 -11.14 -22.58 -6.39
N ALA A 456 -9.93 -23.14 -6.39
CA ALA A 456 -9.51 -24.27 -7.21
C ALA A 456 -8.65 -25.25 -6.42
N PHE A 457 -8.67 -26.54 -6.78
CA PHE A 457 -7.90 -27.60 -6.14
C PHE A 457 -7.08 -28.38 -7.18
N ASN A 458 -5.79 -28.60 -6.88
CA ASN A 458 -4.94 -29.41 -7.74
C ASN A 458 -5.21 -30.91 -7.55
N ASN A 459 -6.09 -31.46 -8.37
CA ASN A 459 -6.31 -32.91 -8.48
C ASN A 459 -5.44 -33.55 -9.57
N GLY A 460 -4.51 -32.79 -10.15
CA GLY A 460 -3.66 -33.15 -11.28
C GLY A 460 -4.33 -32.86 -12.64
N PRO A 461 -3.59 -32.94 -13.76
CA PRO A 461 -4.21 -32.99 -15.07
C PRO A 461 -4.96 -34.31 -15.25
N GLU A 462 -5.93 -34.34 -16.15
CA GLU A 462 -6.65 -35.58 -16.53
C GLU A 462 -5.68 -36.60 -17.13
N ARG A 463 -5.89 -37.90 -16.87
CA ARG A 463 -4.95 -38.96 -17.33
C ARG A 463 -5.63 -40.15 -17.96
N ASP A 464 -6.89 -40.39 -17.63
CA ASP A 464 -7.65 -41.53 -18.12
C ASP A 464 -8.42 -41.16 -19.40
N THR A 465 -8.86 -39.91 -19.54
CA THR A 465 -9.62 -39.40 -20.71
C THR A 465 -9.10 -38.08 -21.27
N GLU A 466 -7.78 -37.88 -21.22
CA GLU A 466 -7.14 -36.61 -21.58
C GLU A 466 -7.40 -36.15 -23.02
N GLU A 467 -7.68 -37.09 -23.93
CA GLU A 467 -8.04 -36.77 -25.32
C GLU A 467 -9.42 -36.10 -25.46
N LEU A 468 -10.27 -36.18 -24.43
CA LEU A 468 -11.59 -35.55 -24.39
C LEU A 468 -11.55 -34.22 -23.64
N ASN A 469 -10.83 -34.21 -22.52
CA ASN A 469 -10.64 -33.04 -21.69
C ASN A 469 -9.31 -33.15 -20.95
N PRO A 470 -8.38 -32.18 -21.10
CA PRO A 470 -7.12 -32.20 -20.37
C PRO A 470 -7.27 -31.77 -18.90
N PHE A 471 -8.38 -31.12 -18.53
CA PHE A 471 -8.72 -30.79 -17.16
C PHE A 471 -9.34 -32.02 -16.46
N SER A 472 -8.93 -32.29 -15.22
CA SER A 472 -9.56 -33.31 -14.38
C SER A 472 -11.01 -32.95 -14.07
N GLU A 473 -11.81 -33.90 -13.61
CA GLU A 473 -13.16 -33.58 -13.11
C GLU A 473 -13.12 -32.51 -12.02
N ALA A 474 -14.11 -31.61 -12.04
CA ALA A 474 -14.28 -30.62 -10.99
C ALA A 474 -14.80 -31.26 -9.70
N VAL A 475 -14.44 -30.69 -8.55
CA VAL A 475 -15.17 -30.91 -7.29
C VAL A 475 -16.28 -29.87 -7.13
N VAL A 476 -17.34 -30.22 -6.40
CA VAL A 476 -18.61 -29.44 -6.33
C VAL A 476 -18.42 -27.99 -5.87
N CYS A 477 -17.34 -27.70 -5.15
CA CYS A 477 -17.06 -26.37 -4.63
C CYS A 477 -16.07 -25.54 -5.47
N GLU A 478 -15.51 -26.06 -6.56
CA GLU A 478 -14.58 -25.32 -7.44
C GLU A 478 -15.29 -24.28 -8.30
N ASP A 479 -14.72 -23.08 -8.41
CA ASP A 479 -15.20 -22.04 -9.32
C ASP A 479 -14.40 -22.03 -10.64
N PHE A 480 -13.15 -22.50 -10.61
CA PHE A 480 -12.24 -22.62 -11.74
C PHE A 480 -11.33 -23.84 -11.57
N MET A 481 -10.74 -24.33 -12.67
CA MET A 481 -9.80 -25.46 -12.62
C MET A 481 -8.40 -25.00 -12.20
N PHE A 482 -7.69 -25.76 -11.38
CA PHE A 482 -6.30 -25.43 -11.03
C PHE A 482 -5.36 -25.41 -12.25
N GLY A 483 -5.63 -26.28 -13.23
CA GLY A 483 -4.91 -26.28 -14.51
C GLY A 483 -3.44 -26.65 -14.41
N HIS A 484 -3.11 -27.68 -13.63
CA HIS A 484 -1.72 -28.12 -13.50
C HIS A 484 -1.24 -28.76 -14.82
N PRO A 485 -0.10 -28.36 -15.40
CA PRO A 485 0.43 -28.94 -16.62
C PRO A 485 0.83 -30.41 -16.49
N TYR A 486 0.93 -31.08 -17.64
CA TYR A 486 1.53 -32.39 -17.74
C TYR A 486 3.04 -32.36 -17.41
N ASN A 487 3.60 -33.53 -17.10
CA ASN A 487 5.00 -33.72 -16.74
C ASN A 487 5.49 -32.90 -15.53
N GLY A 488 4.59 -32.44 -14.67
CA GLY A 488 5.03 -31.60 -13.55
C GLY A 488 5.45 -30.19 -14.00
N GLY A 489 5.08 -29.74 -15.21
CA GLY A 489 5.51 -28.45 -15.75
C GLY A 489 6.91 -28.44 -16.38
N ASP A 490 7.74 -29.45 -16.09
CA ASP A 490 9.08 -29.58 -16.66
C ASP A 490 9.02 -29.74 -18.18
N ASP A 491 9.84 -28.95 -18.89
CA ASP A 491 9.91 -28.91 -20.35
C ASP A 491 8.52 -28.75 -21.03
N LEU A 492 7.64 -27.93 -20.44
CA LEU A 492 6.24 -27.68 -20.84
C LEU A 492 6.03 -27.63 -22.36
N GLY A 493 6.87 -26.87 -23.07
CA GLY A 493 6.79 -26.62 -24.51
C GLY A 493 7.59 -27.58 -25.39
N SER A 494 8.03 -28.72 -24.87
CA SER A 494 8.85 -29.65 -25.65
C SER A 494 8.05 -30.35 -26.76
N HIS A 495 8.50 -30.14 -28.00
CA HIS A 495 8.01 -30.83 -29.20
C HIS A 495 8.58 -32.25 -29.36
N THR A 496 9.41 -32.72 -28.43
CA THR A 496 10.17 -33.97 -28.59
C THR A 496 10.05 -34.96 -27.42
N ILE A 497 9.53 -34.51 -26.28
CA ILE A 497 9.31 -35.35 -25.09
C ILE A 497 7.84 -35.80 -25.08
N GLY A 498 7.59 -37.10 -24.93
CA GLY A 498 6.22 -37.67 -24.91
C GLY A 498 5.70 -38.12 -26.27
N ASP A 499 4.59 -38.86 -26.26
CA ASP A 499 3.77 -39.22 -27.43
C ASP A 499 2.29 -39.24 -27.00
N PRO A 500 1.49 -38.19 -27.28
CA PRO A 500 1.87 -36.98 -28.02
C PRO A 500 2.93 -36.12 -27.30
N PRO A 501 3.67 -35.26 -28.02
CA PRO A 501 4.62 -34.32 -27.42
C PRO A 501 4.01 -33.47 -26.30
N LEU A 502 4.83 -33.09 -25.31
CA LEU A 502 4.39 -32.25 -24.19
C LEU A 502 3.81 -30.92 -24.64
N TYR A 503 4.36 -30.31 -25.70
CA TYR A 503 3.78 -29.10 -26.29
C TYR A 503 2.31 -29.32 -26.65
N ASP A 504 2.01 -30.33 -27.47
CA ASP A 504 0.65 -30.61 -27.93
C ASP A 504 -0.29 -30.96 -26.77
N ARG A 505 0.21 -31.74 -25.81
CA ARG A 505 -0.55 -32.19 -24.65
C ARG A 505 -0.91 -31.04 -23.70
N ASN A 506 0.01 -30.10 -23.47
CA ASN A 506 -0.23 -28.93 -22.64
C ASN A 506 -1.07 -27.88 -23.37
N TYR A 507 -0.81 -27.66 -24.66
CA TYR A 507 -1.59 -26.75 -25.50
C TYR A 507 -3.05 -27.19 -25.63
N ALA A 508 -3.36 -28.48 -25.46
CA ALA A 508 -4.73 -28.97 -25.42
C ALA A 508 -5.60 -28.26 -24.35
N HIS A 509 -5.02 -27.78 -23.25
CA HIS A 509 -5.77 -26.97 -22.26
C HIS A 509 -6.31 -25.68 -22.90
N ILE A 510 -5.47 -24.99 -23.66
CA ILE A 510 -5.84 -23.77 -24.38
C ILE A 510 -6.90 -24.10 -25.45
N GLN A 511 -6.73 -25.19 -26.18
CA GLN A 511 -7.71 -25.64 -27.17
C GLN A 511 -9.07 -25.95 -26.53
N LYS A 512 -9.09 -26.56 -25.34
CA LYS A 512 -10.33 -26.85 -24.62
C LYS A 512 -11.02 -25.59 -24.13
N MET A 513 -10.27 -24.59 -23.67
CA MET A 513 -10.84 -23.26 -23.36
C MET A 513 -11.51 -22.68 -24.62
N THR A 514 -10.81 -22.69 -25.76
CA THR A 514 -11.35 -22.19 -27.05
C THR A 514 -12.59 -22.95 -27.51
N GLU A 515 -12.60 -24.28 -27.40
CA GLU A 515 -13.74 -25.12 -27.78
C GLU A 515 -15.00 -24.78 -26.98
N THR A 516 -14.83 -24.48 -25.69
CA THR A 516 -15.93 -24.35 -24.74
C THR A 516 -16.32 -22.90 -24.41
N GLY A 517 -15.60 -21.92 -24.96
CA GLY A 517 -15.73 -20.52 -24.55
C GLY A 517 -15.39 -20.35 -23.07
N GLY A 518 -14.30 -20.98 -22.64
CA GLY A 518 -13.73 -20.86 -21.29
C GLY A 518 -14.44 -21.68 -20.21
N ASN A 519 -15.48 -22.44 -20.55
CA ASN A 519 -16.25 -23.27 -19.62
C ASN A 519 -15.89 -24.75 -19.78
N VAL A 520 -14.78 -25.19 -19.19
CA VAL A 520 -14.06 -26.38 -19.68
C VAL A 520 -14.80 -27.71 -19.51
N HIS A 521 -15.80 -27.79 -18.64
CA HIS A 521 -16.68 -28.96 -18.48
C HIS A 521 -18.03 -28.84 -19.19
N LYS A 522 -18.26 -27.74 -19.90
CA LYS A 522 -19.52 -27.53 -20.62
C LYS A 522 -19.72 -28.57 -21.72
N GLY A 523 -20.76 -29.37 -21.57
CA GLY A 523 -21.07 -30.44 -22.52
C GLY A 523 -20.07 -31.61 -22.47
N GLU A 524 -19.51 -31.87 -21.30
CA GLU A 524 -18.59 -32.99 -21.04
C GLU A 524 -19.20 -34.34 -21.46
N LEU A 525 -18.34 -35.25 -21.93
CA LEU A 525 -18.69 -36.58 -22.43
C LEU A 525 -18.42 -37.69 -21.40
N THR A 526 -17.58 -37.43 -20.40
CA THR A 526 -17.23 -38.38 -19.34
C THR A 526 -18.32 -38.47 -18.26
N HIS A 527 -19.06 -37.38 -18.04
CA HIS A 527 -20.19 -37.31 -17.10
C HIS A 527 -21.30 -36.37 -17.62
N ASP A 528 -22.49 -36.42 -17.00
CA ASP A 528 -23.66 -35.61 -17.35
C ASP A 528 -24.00 -34.52 -16.32
N TRP A 529 -22.98 -34.07 -15.57
CA TRP A 529 -23.10 -32.98 -14.61
C TRP A 529 -23.36 -31.66 -15.32
N THR A 530 -24.29 -30.87 -14.77
CA THR A 530 -24.62 -29.53 -15.26
C THR A 530 -24.23 -28.44 -14.26
N TRP A 531 -23.78 -28.83 -13.06
CA TRP A 531 -23.40 -27.89 -12.02
C TRP A 531 -22.00 -27.31 -12.25
N ASP A 532 -21.17 -27.99 -13.05
CA ASP A 532 -19.82 -27.59 -13.46
C ASP A 532 -19.75 -26.99 -14.86
N ASP A 533 -20.88 -26.89 -15.58
CA ASP A 533 -21.00 -26.31 -16.93
C ASP A 533 -20.47 -24.87 -17.06
N ARG A 534 -20.20 -24.20 -15.93
CA ARG A 534 -19.69 -22.83 -15.88
C ARG A 534 -18.31 -22.71 -15.22
N VAL A 535 -17.72 -23.81 -14.75
CA VAL A 535 -16.37 -23.81 -14.16
C VAL A 535 -15.37 -23.26 -15.18
N VAL A 536 -14.63 -22.24 -14.78
CA VAL A 536 -13.72 -21.53 -15.68
C VAL A 536 -12.48 -22.38 -15.93
N GLY A 537 -12.10 -22.47 -17.20
CA GLY A 537 -10.80 -23.03 -17.60
C GLY A 537 -9.69 -22.07 -17.21
N HIS A 538 -8.88 -22.47 -16.23
CA HIS A 538 -7.68 -21.76 -15.82
C HIS A 538 -6.48 -22.69 -15.93
N PHE A 539 -5.33 -22.17 -16.34
CA PHE A 539 -4.10 -22.93 -16.54
C PHE A 539 -2.96 -22.31 -15.72
N TYR A 540 -2.21 -23.13 -14.97
CA TYR A 540 -1.11 -22.67 -14.12
C TYR A 540 0.26 -23.26 -14.52
N PRO A 541 0.85 -22.84 -15.65
CA PRO A 541 2.16 -23.29 -16.11
C PRO A 541 3.36 -22.50 -15.54
N PRO A 542 4.56 -23.10 -15.49
CA PRO A 542 5.80 -22.34 -15.36
C PRO A 542 6.14 -21.63 -16.67
N MET A 543 6.76 -20.43 -16.60
CA MET A 543 7.34 -19.80 -17.80
C MET A 543 8.65 -20.48 -18.24
N SER A 544 9.37 -21.10 -17.30
CA SER A 544 10.67 -21.71 -17.55
C SER A 544 10.58 -23.22 -17.80
N THR A 545 11.64 -23.81 -18.32
CA THR A 545 11.73 -25.27 -18.53
C THR A 545 11.88 -26.08 -17.24
N THR A 546 12.14 -25.46 -16.09
CA THR A 546 12.60 -26.17 -14.87
C THR A 546 11.77 -25.95 -13.61
N ALA A 547 11.11 -24.80 -13.45
CA ALA A 547 10.40 -24.47 -12.22
C ALA A 547 9.39 -23.34 -12.43
N TRP A 548 8.40 -23.25 -11.54
CA TRP A 548 7.41 -22.15 -11.55
C TRP A 548 8.01 -20.81 -11.17
N ASN A 549 8.85 -20.75 -10.15
CA ASN A 549 9.35 -19.50 -9.59
C ASN A 549 10.78 -19.16 -10.03
N ALA A 550 11.41 -19.97 -10.88
CA ALA A 550 12.77 -19.78 -11.34
C ALA A 550 13.03 -20.50 -12.66
N GLY A 551 14.19 -20.24 -13.27
CA GLY A 551 14.71 -20.98 -14.41
C GLY A 551 15.43 -20.09 -15.40
N SER A 552 16.49 -20.62 -16.01
CA SER A 552 17.35 -19.85 -16.92
C SER A 552 16.88 -19.86 -18.37
N THR A 553 15.83 -20.61 -18.70
CA THR A 553 15.44 -20.87 -20.09
C THR A 553 13.92 -20.86 -20.23
N PRO A 554 13.36 -20.11 -21.19
CA PRO A 554 11.92 -20.10 -21.46
C PRO A 554 11.46 -21.46 -21.96
N ALA A 555 10.28 -21.90 -21.51
CA ALA A 555 9.68 -23.16 -21.96
C ALA A 555 9.01 -23.06 -23.34
N LEU A 556 8.58 -21.86 -23.73
CA LEU A 556 7.94 -21.56 -25.01
C LEU A 556 8.75 -20.53 -25.77
N THR A 557 8.74 -20.61 -27.10
CA THR A 557 9.19 -19.49 -27.93
C THR A 557 8.24 -18.31 -27.78
N ASP A 558 8.71 -17.08 -28.07
CA ASP A 558 7.85 -15.89 -27.98
C ASP A 558 6.56 -16.04 -28.79
N ALA A 559 6.65 -16.61 -30.00
CA ALA A 559 5.47 -16.83 -30.86
C ALA A 559 4.45 -17.81 -30.25
N GLU A 560 4.91 -18.87 -29.60
CA GLU A 560 4.04 -19.83 -28.92
C GLU A 560 3.45 -19.21 -27.66
N PHE A 561 4.25 -18.48 -26.88
CA PHE A 561 3.80 -17.76 -25.70
C PHE A 561 2.69 -16.75 -26.05
N LEU A 562 2.87 -15.95 -27.10
CA LEU A 562 1.85 -15.02 -27.58
C LEU A 562 0.57 -15.74 -28.04
N LEU A 563 0.71 -16.85 -28.78
CA LEU A 563 -0.43 -17.65 -29.26
C LEU A 563 -1.26 -18.21 -28.11
N TRP A 564 -0.61 -18.85 -27.13
CA TRP A 564 -1.30 -19.51 -26.02
C TRP A 564 -2.11 -18.51 -25.21
N ASN A 565 -1.54 -17.34 -24.93
CA ASN A 565 -2.21 -16.30 -24.16
C ASN A 565 -3.35 -15.67 -24.95
N LEU A 566 -3.15 -15.28 -26.22
CA LEU A 566 -4.22 -14.67 -27.01
C LEU A 566 -5.44 -15.60 -27.13
N GLU A 567 -5.23 -16.87 -27.46
CA GLU A 567 -6.33 -17.82 -27.60
C GLU A 567 -7.03 -18.09 -26.28
N ALA A 568 -6.30 -18.23 -25.17
CA ALA A 568 -6.90 -18.41 -23.85
C ALA A 568 -7.76 -17.21 -23.44
N MET A 569 -7.24 -15.99 -23.60
CA MET A 569 -7.96 -14.79 -23.17
C MET A 569 -9.22 -14.57 -24.03
N GLN A 570 -9.10 -14.66 -25.35
CA GLN A 570 -10.25 -14.51 -26.27
C GLN A 570 -11.32 -15.61 -26.08
N ALA A 571 -10.90 -16.80 -25.64
CA ALA A 571 -11.82 -17.87 -25.31
C ALA A 571 -12.57 -17.63 -24.00
N GLY A 572 -12.17 -16.67 -23.16
CA GLY A 572 -12.70 -16.49 -21.82
C GLY A 572 -12.15 -17.49 -20.80
N GLY A 573 -10.98 -18.08 -21.07
CA GLY A 573 -10.19 -18.82 -20.09
C GLY A 573 -9.24 -17.90 -19.32
N ALA A 574 -8.38 -18.49 -18.48
CA ALA A 574 -7.43 -17.77 -17.64
C ALA A 574 -6.05 -18.45 -17.59
N ILE A 575 -4.97 -17.69 -17.39
CA ILE A 575 -3.63 -18.26 -17.17
C ILE A 575 -2.91 -17.59 -16.00
N SER A 576 -2.39 -18.37 -15.05
CA SER A 576 -1.39 -17.89 -14.09
C SER A 576 0.00 -18.32 -14.56
N TRP A 577 0.90 -17.38 -14.80
CA TRP A 577 2.29 -17.72 -15.16
C TRP A 577 3.18 -17.75 -13.91
N GLY A 578 3.91 -18.85 -13.74
CA GLY A 578 5.01 -18.91 -12.77
C GLY A 578 6.11 -17.92 -13.16
N ALA A 579 6.31 -16.86 -12.36
CA ALA A 579 7.29 -15.82 -12.65
C ALA A 579 8.72 -16.35 -12.41
N PRO A 580 9.62 -16.33 -13.42
CA PRO A 580 10.97 -16.87 -13.29
C PRO A 580 11.87 -15.87 -12.57
N LEU A 581 11.88 -15.90 -11.24
CA LEU A 581 12.74 -15.05 -10.42
C LEU A 581 14.22 -15.35 -10.67
N ILE A 582 15.07 -14.35 -10.46
CA ILE A 582 16.52 -14.50 -10.59
C ILE A 582 17.04 -15.56 -9.61
N TYR A 583 16.67 -15.44 -8.34
CA TYR A 583 17.00 -16.42 -7.31
C TYR A 583 15.95 -16.38 -6.17
N PRO A 584 14.98 -17.33 -6.14
CA PRO A 584 13.86 -17.32 -5.19
C PRO A 584 14.29 -17.37 -3.72
N ASN A 585 15.47 -17.93 -3.44
CA ASN A 585 16.04 -18.04 -2.10
C ASN A 585 16.91 -16.82 -1.76
N GLY A 586 16.88 -15.73 -2.54
CA GLY A 586 17.59 -14.48 -2.29
C GLY A 586 16.72 -13.35 -1.71
N SER A 587 17.22 -12.13 -1.77
CA SER A 587 16.51 -10.88 -1.42
C SER A 587 16.85 -9.76 -2.42
N GLY A 588 16.15 -8.63 -2.34
CA GLY A 588 16.34 -7.49 -3.22
C GLY A 588 16.14 -7.85 -4.69
N ALA A 589 17.11 -7.45 -5.52
CA ALA A 589 17.11 -7.74 -6.95
C ALA A 589 17.00 -9.23 -7.31
N ASN A 590 17.32 -10.14 -6.39
CA ASN A 590 17.16 -11.58 -6.63
C ASN A 590 15.70 -12.02 -6.76
N LEU A 591 14.77 -11.28 -6.16
CA LEU A 591 13.33 -11.56 -6.19
C LEU A 591 12.60 -10.84 -7.33
N LEU A 592 13.36 -10.31 -8.30
CA LEU A 592 12.84 -9.77 -9.56
C LEU A 592 12.78 -10.86 -10.64
N ILE A 593 11.87 -10.67 -11.60
CA ILE A 593 11.76 -11.50 -12.80
C ILE A 593 13.03 -11.34 -13.63
N ARG A 594 13.54 -12.44 -14.18
CA ARG A 594 14.68 -12.43 -15.11
C ARG A 594 14.38 -11.61 -16.36
N ASP A 595 15.41 -10.97 -16.93
CA ASP A 595 15.28 -10.13 -18.13
C ASP A 595 14.51 -10.80 -19.28
N TRP A 596 14.85 -12.05 -19.62
CA TRP A 596 14.14 -12.78 -20.69
C TRP A 596 12.66 -13.00 -20.38
N GLY A 597 12.30 -13.16 -19.11
CA GLY A 597 10.91 -13.32 -18.67
C GLY A 597 10.15 -12.00 -18.81
N MET A 598 10.77 -10.89 -18.40
CA MET A 598 10.21 -9.56 -18.60
C MET A 598 10.06 -9.18 -20.08
N ASP A 599 11.01 -9.59 -20.93
CA ASP A 599 10.91 -9.40 -22.38
C ASP A 599 9.67 -10.12 -22.96
N GLN A 600 9.44 -11.39 -22.57
CA GLN A 600 8.25 -12.14 -23.00
C GLN A 600 6.95 -11.53 -22.49
N LEU A 601 6.90 -11.09 -21.24
CA LEU A 601 5.72 -10.44 -20.65
C LEU A 601 5.41 -9.11 -21.31
N THR A 602 6.43 -8.29 -21.62
CA THR A 602 6.26 -7.02 -22.32
C THR A 602 5.76 -7.22 -23.75
N LEU A 603 6.28 -8.23 -24.46
CA LEU A 603 5.78 -8.61 -25.77
C LEU A 603 4.33 -9.08 -25.72
N MET A 604 3.96 -9.87 -24.70
CA MET A 604 2.60 -10.35 -24.49
C MET A 604 1.63 -9.22 -24.16
N ASP A 605 1.99 -8.32 -23.26
CA ASP A 605 1.17 -7.16 -22.89
C ASP A 605 0.86 -6.28 -24.11
N ALA A 606 1.88 -5.98 -24.92
CA ALA A 606 1.71 -5.24 -26.17
C ALA A 606 0.83 -6.00 -27.19
N HIS A 607 0.95 -7.33 -27.25
CA HIS A 607 0.16 -8.15 -28.15
C HIS A 607 -1.32 -8.20 -27.72
N LEU A 608 -1.59 -8.45 -26.44
CA LEU A 608 -2.95 -8.48 -25.89
C LEU A 608 -3.62 -7.12 -25.95
N SER A 609 -2.89 -6.04 -25.66
CA SER A 609 -3.40 -4.65 -25.73
C SER A 609 -4.06 -4.32 -27.06
N THR A 610 -3.59 -4.91 -28.17
CA THR A 610 -4.17 -4.70 -29.50
C THR A 610 -5.15 -5.79 -29.91
N ASN A 611 -4.92 -7.04 -29.50
CA ASN A 611 -5.58 -8.19 -30.13
C ASN A 611 -6.62 -8.89 -29.25
N GLU A 612 -6.59 -8.69 -27.93
CA GLU A 612 -7.48 -9.40 -27.01
C GLU A 612 -8.95 -9.01 -27.24
N VAL A 613 -9.24 -7.71 -27.09
CA VAL A 613 -10.59 -7.13 -27.27
C VAL A 613 -10.48 -5.89 -28.17
N PRO A 614 -10.48 -6.03 -29.51
CA PRO A 614 -10.38 -4.89 -30.43
C PRO A 614 -11.67 -4.04 -30.43
N GLY A 615 -11.55 -2.78 -30.87
CA GLY A 615 -12.66 -1.82 -30.89
C GLY A 615 -12.64 -0.90 -29.67
N ALA A 616 -13.63 -1.03 -28.79
CA ALA A 616 -13.81 -0.04 -27.73
C ALA A 616 -12.58 0.05 -26.80
N PRO A 617 -12.28 1.23 -26.22
CA PRO A 617 -11.16 1.41 -25.32
C PRO A 617 -11.22 0.44 -24.14
N GLN A 618 -10.07 -0.04 -23.72
CA GLN A 618 -9.92 -0.98 -22.61
C GLN A 618 -9.32 -0.28 -21.39
N TRP A 619 -9.63 -0.81 -20.22
CA TRP A 619 -9.06 -0.34 -18.97
C TRP A 619 -7.85 -1.20 -18.59
N ALA A 620 -6.86 -0.59 -17.96
CA ALA A 620 -5.72 -1.30 -17.41
C ALA A 620 -6.12 -2.13 -16.21
N ARG A 621 -5.57 -3.34 -16.17
CA ARG A 621 -5.61 -4.32 -15.10
C ARG A 621 -7.03 -4.70 -14.70
N ALA A 622 -7.19 -5.44 -13.61
CA ALA A 622 -8.50 -5.80 -13.10
C ALA A 622 -9.23 -4.62 -12.45
N GLU A 623 -8.50 -3.74 -11.76
CA GLU A 623 -9.06 -2.69 -10.91
C GLU A 623 -8.44 -1.33 -11.22
N LEU A 624 -9.17 -0.27 -10.89
CA LEU A 624 -8.69 1.11 -10.93
C LEU A 624 -8.80 1.70 -9.52
N PRO A 625 -7.75 1.56 -8.69
CA PRO A 625 -7.77 2.07 -7.33
C PRO A 625 -7.71 3.59 -7.37
N LEU A 626 -8.71 4.23 -6.77
CA LEU A 626 -8.68 5.67 -6.55
C LEU A 626 -8.03 5.95 -5.19
N PRO A 627 -7.19 6.98 -5.08
CA PRO A 627 -6.74 7.44 -3.78
C PRO A 627 -7.92 7.79 -2.88
N ASP A 628 -7.77 7.58 -1.57
CA ASP A 628 -8.77 8.04 -0.62
C ASP A 628 -8.93 9.57 -0.67
N ALA A 629 -10.17 10.04 -0.57
CA ALA A 629 -10.47 11.43 -0.28
C ALA A 629 -10.60 11.66 1.23
N THR A 630 -10.57 12.91 1.66
CA THR A 630 -10.76 13.28 3.07
C THR A 630 -11.72 14.46 3.16
N ILE A 631 -12.68 14.43 4.08
CA ILE A 631 -13.67 15.51 4.26
C ILE A 631 -12.97 16.86 4.42
N GLY A 632 -13.38 17.82 3.58
CA GLY A 632 -12.80 19.17 3.55
C GLY A 632 -11.48 19.30 2.80
N GLN A 633 -10.82 18.19 2.42
CA GLN A 633 -9.57 18.19 1.66
C GLN A 633 -9.80 18.20 0.16
N ALA A 634 -9.11 19.08 -0.58
CA ALA A 634 -9.16 19.09 -2.03
C ALA A 634 -8.61 17.79 -2.61
N TYR A 635 -9.47 17.05 -3.28
CA TYR A 635 -9.20 15.81 -3.98
C TYR A 635 -8.73 16.08 -5.41
N TYR A 636 -7.68 15.37 -5.83
CA TYR A 636 -7.15 15.40 -7.18
C TYR A 636 -6.55 14.04 -7.54
N HIS A 637 -6.98 13.50 -8.68
CA HIS A 637 -6.41 12.28 -9.24
C HIS A 637 -6.47 12.33 -10.76
N THR A 638 -5.44 11.84 -11.45
CA THR A 638 -5.38 11.82 -12.92
C THR A 638 -5.52 10.41 -13.47
N LEU A 639 -6.28 10.31 -14.56
CA LEU A 639 -6.36 9.15 -15.42
C LEU A 639 -5.70 9.49 -16.75
N VAL A 640 -4.84 8.62 -17.24
CA VAL A 640 -3.95 8.88 -18.38
C VAL A 640 -4.10 7.77 -19.41
N GLU A 641 -4.36 8.14 -20.65
CA GLU A 641 -4.39 7.25 -21.81
C GLU A 641 -3.01 6.61 -22.01
N GLY A 642 -3.00 5.30 -22.27
CA GLY A 642 -1.80 4.49 -22.30
C GLY A 642 -1.27 4.10 -20.92
N VAL A 643 -1.90 4.47 -19.81
CA VAL A 643 -1.55 4.02 -18.46
C VAL A 643 -2.74 3.34 -17.78
N HIS A 644 -3.85 4.07 -17.65
CA HIS A 644 -5.05 3.60 -16.93
C HIS A 644 -6.09 3.00 -17.87
N PHE A 645 -6.04 3.38 -19.15
CA PHE A 645 -6.87 2.86 -20.23
C PHE A 645 -6.19 3.15 -21.56
N TRP A 646 -6.60 2.49 -22.63
CA TRP A 646 -6.08 2.73 -23.98
C TRP A 646 -7.10 2.30 -25.04
N ASP A 647 -6.90 2.77 -26.26
CA ASP A 647 -7.59 2.25 -27.43
C ASP A 647 -6.77 1.13 -28.10
N PRO A 648 -7.32 -0.07 -28.34
CA PRO A 648 -6.58 -1.19 -28.94
C PRO A 648 -5.98 -0.89 -30.32
N GLU A 649 -6.66 -0.07 -31.12
CA GLU A 649 -6.24 0.34 -32.46
C GLU A 649 -5.32 1.59 -32.45
N GLY A 650 -5.18 2.24 -31.30
CA GLY A 650 -4.41 3.46 -31.12
C GLY A 650 -5.12 4.74 -31.57
N ASP A 651 -6.45 4.69 -31.71
CA ASP A 651 -7.29 5.87 -31.90
C ASP A 651 -7.37 6.67 -30.59
N ALA A 652 -7.61 7.98 -30.68
CA ALA A 652 -7.68 8.81 -29.48
C ALA A 652 -8.97 8.56 -28.71
N VAL A 653 -8.86 8.31 -27.41
CA VAL A 653 -10.03 8.28 -26.51
C VAL A 653 -10.71 9.65 -26.51
N THR A 654 -12.00 9.67 -26.81
CA THR A 654 -12.76 10.90 -27.04
C THR A 654 -13.46 11.42 -25.79
N ASN A 655 -13.71 10.56 -24.79
CA ASN A 655 -14.49 10.92 -23.62
C ASN A 655 -14.24 9.98 -22.43
N VAL A 656 -14.33 10.52 -21.21
CA VAL A 656 -14.41 9.75 -19.97
C VAL A 656 -15.55 10.31 -19.12
N THR A 657 -16.50 9.46 -18.71
CA THR A 657 -17.73 9.89 -18.04
C THR A 657 -18.16 8.97 -16.90
N PHE A 658 -19.07 9.45 -16.06
CA PHE A 658 -19.78 8.63 -15.07
C PHE A 658 -21.05 8.02 -15.68
N THR A 659 -21.32 6.73 -15.47
CA THR A 659 -22.49 6.05 -16.10
C THR A 659 -23.41 5.29 -15.16
N LEU A 660 -22.97 4.90 -13.96
CA LEU A 660 -23.77 4.20 -12.95
C LEU A 660 -23.22 4.48 -11.54
N ALA A 661 -24.08 4.57 -10.52
CA ALA A 661 -23.66 4.58 -9.11
C ALA A 661 -24.72 3.86 -8.27
N SER A 662 -24.31 2.89 -7.45
CA SER A 662 -25.21 2.17 -6.53
C SER A 662 -25.81 3.11 -5.48
N ASP A 663 -24.99 4.03 -4.98
CA ASP A 663 -25.31 4.93 -3.86
C ASP A 663 -25.40 6.41 -4.27
N GLY A 664 -25.35 6.66 -5.59
CA GLY A 664 -25.21 8.00 -6.17
C GLY A 664 -23.74 8.44 -6.30
N LEU A 665 -23.48 9.39 -7.20
CA LEU A 665 -22.15 9.97 -7.37
C LEU A 665 -21.89 11.01 -6.26
N PRO A 666 -20.65 11.16 -5.77
CA PRO A 666 -20.32 12.25 -4.87
C PRO A 666 -20.61 13.59 -5.56
N SER A 667 -21.49 14.41 -4.99
CA SER A 667 -21.94 15.66 -5.63
C SER A 667 -20.83 16.70 -5.80
N TRP A 668 -19.73 16.54 -5.06
CA TRP A 668 -18.56 17.39 -5.09
C TRP A 668 -17.52 16.95 -6.14
N LEU A 669 -17.60 15.71 -6.63
CA LEU A 669 -16.61 15.13 -7.53
C LEU A 669 -16.95 15.47 -8.98
N THR A 670 -15.99 16.03 -9.70
CA THR A 670 -16.10 16.32 -11.12
C THR A 670 -15.00 15.62 -11.91
N LEU A 671 -15.29 15.29 -13.15
CA LEU A 671 -14.38 14.65 -14.10
C LEU A 671 -14.31 15.51 -15.37
N GLU A 672 -13.10 15.85 -15.78
CA GLU A 672 -12.85 16.63 -16.99
C GLU A 672 -11.50 16.29 -17.62
N GLU A 673 -11.35 16.51 -18.93
CA GLU A 673 -10.06 16.41 -19.62
C GLU A 673 -9.15 17.59 -19.22
N GLU A 674 -7.87 17.31 -18.99
CA GLU A 674 -6.91 18.30 -18.58
C GLU A 674 -6.61 19.31 -19.72
N PRO A 675 -6.87 20.62 -19.50
CA PRO A 675 -6.66 21.61 -20.54
C PRO A 675 -5.21 21.67 -21.02
N GLY A 676 -4.98 21.41 -22.30
CA GLY A 676 -3.65 21.46 -22.92
C GLY A 676 -2.85 20.16 -22.81
N ASN A 677 -3.43 19.10 -22.23
CA ASN A 677 -2.84 17.78 -22.12
C ASN A 677 -3.84 16.68 -22.58
N PRO A 678 -4.13 16.57 -23.90
CA PRO A 678 -5.09 15.59 -24.41
C PRO A 678 -4.70 14.16 -24.04
N GLY A 679 -5.69 13.33 -23.72
CA GLY A 679 -5.42 11.98 -23.23
C GLY A 679 -5.15 11.92 -21.72
N THR A 680 -5.30 13.03 -20.99
CA THR A 680 -5.26 13.06 -19.52
C THR A 680 -6.57 13.64 -18.99
N TRP A 681 -7.22 12.93 -18.06
CA TRP A 681 -8.45 13.33 -17.39
C TRP A 681 -8.20 13.46 -15.90
N ARG A 682 -8.90 14.37 -15.25
CA ARG A 682 -8.75 14.65 -13.82
C ARG A 682 -10.06 14.48 -13.08
N LEU A 683 -10.03 13.72 -12.00
CA LEU A 683 -11.05 13.68 -10.97
C LEU A 683 -10.69 14.73 -9.91
N ILE A 684 -11.56 15.70 -9.69
CA ILE A 684 -11.30 16.84 -8.80
C ILE A 684 -12.52 17.19 -7.96
N GLY A 685 -12.30 17.75 -6.77
CA GLY A 685 -13.36 18.34 -5.95
C GLY A 685 -12.99 18.41 -4.46
N ILE A 686 -13.92 18.82 -3.59
CA ILE A 686 -13.71 18.89 -2.14
C ILE A 686 -14.84 18.13 -1.45
N PRO A 687 -14.58 17.03 -0.73
CA PRO A 687 -15.63 16.27 -0.06
C PRO A 687 -16.33 17.09 1.03
N THR A 688 -17.64 16.93 1.12
CA THR A 688 -18.56 17.75 1.94
C THR A 688 -19.46 16.92 2.86
N GLU A 689 -19.18 15.62 2.96
CA GLU A 689 -19.88 14.66 3.78
C GLU A 689 -19.78 15.02 5.26
N ALA A 690 -20.79 14.64 6.03
CA ALA A 690 -20.80 14.88 7.48
C ALA A 690 -19.96 13.84 8.26
N SER A 691 -19.67 12.70 7.64
CA SER A 691 -18.95 11.58 8.23
C SER A 691 -18.29 10.75 7.13
N ALA A 692 -17.31 9.92 7.51
CA ALA A 692 -16.67 9.01 6.57
C ALA A 692 -17.70 8.20 5.78
N THR A 693 -17.49 8.09 4.47
CA THR A 693 -18.46 7.54 3.51
C THR A 693 -17.70 6.85 2.39
N ASN A 694 -18.23 5.73 1.89
CA ASN A 694 -17.68 5.03 0.73
C ASN A 694 -18.63 5.20 -0.46
N TYR A 695 -18.06 5.38 -1.65
CA TYR A 695 -18.79 5.46 -2.90
C TYR A 695 -18.36 4.34 -3.83
N ASN A 696 -19.33 3.76 -4.54
CA ASN A 696 -19.09 2.82 -5.62
C ASN A 696 -19.83 3.28 -6.89
N PHE A 697 -19.08 3.50 -7.96
CA PHE A 697 -19.61 4.02 -9.22
C PHE A 697 -18.81 3.55 -10.43
N ARG A 698 -19.34 3.80 -11.63
CA ARG A 698 -18.70 3.43 -12.89
C ARG A 698 -18.11 4.63 -13.61
N LEU A 699 -16.88 4.44 -14.06
CA LEU A 699 -16.25 5.26 -15.09
C LEU A 699 -16.40 4.57 -16.43
N ARG A 700 -16.63 5.35 -17.49
CA ARG A 700 -16.74 4.88 -18.86
C ARG A 700 -15.76 5.64 -19.74
N VAL A 701 -14.91 4.90 -20.45
CA VAL A 701 -14.03 5.43 -21.51
C VAL A 701 -14.68 5.17 -22.87
N GLU A 702 -14.63 6.13 -23.78
CA GLU A 702 -15.30 6.04 -25.09
C GLU A 702 -14.46 6.60 -26.24
N ASP A 703 -14.57 5.96 -27.39
CA ASP A 703 -14.02 6.38 -28.68
C ASP A 703 -15.11 6.32 -29.78
N ALA A 704 -14.70 6.26 -31.05
CA ALA A 704 -15.63 6.10 -32.18
C ALA A 704 -16.23 4.70 -32.32
N SER A 705 -15.57 3.67 -31.77
CA SER A 705 -15.99 2.27 -31.88
C SER A 705 -16.93 1.84 -30.75
N GLY A 706 -16.87 2.47 -29.58
CA GLY A 706 -17.79 2.23 -28.47
C GLY A 706 -17.29 2.78 -27.14
N GLY A 707 -17.60 2.07 -26.07
CA GLY A 707 -17.04 2.42 -24.76
C GLY A 707 -17.22 1.33 -23.72
N THR A 708 -16.32 1.34 -22.75
CA THR A 708 -16.14 0.28 -21.75
C THR A 708 -16.22 0.87 -20.36
N ASP A 709 -17.00 0.21 -19.49
CA ASP A 709 -17.21 0.65 -18.12
C ASP A 709 -16.24 -0.07 -17.16
N ARG A 710 -15.84 0.62 -16.08
CA ARG A 710 -15.08 0.08 -14.95
C ARG A 710 -15.71 0.55 -13.64
N TRP A 711 -15.95 -0.38 -12.73
CA TRP A 711 -16.29 -0.04 -11.35
C TRP A 711 -15.07 0.53 -10.64
N VAL A 712 -15.30 1.58 -9.86
CA VAL A 712 -14.30 2.21 -9.00
C VAL A 712 -14.91 2.49 -7.64
N GLU A 713 -14.08 2.34 -6.62
CA GLU A 713 -14.43 2.68 -5.24
C GLU A 713 -13.68 3.94 -4.82
N LEU A 714 -14.36 4.79 -4.06
CA LEU A 714 -13.78 5.98 -3.47
C LEU A 714 -14.16 6.05 -1.99
N THR A 715 -13.17 5.85 -1.14
CA THR A 715 -13.29 6.06 0.31
C THR A 715 -13.11 7.53 0.63
N VAL A 716 -14.03 8.10 1.41
CA VAL A 716 -13.91 9.45 1.95
C VAL A 716 -13.71 9.36 3.46
N ASN A 717 -12.50 9.68 3.91
CA ASN A 717 -12.08 9.64 5.30
C ASN A 717 -12.58 10.85 6.11
N ALA A 718 -12.56 10.72 7.44
CA ALA A 718 -12.92 11.80 8.36
C ALA A 718 -11.97 13.00 8.24
N ALA A 719 -12.50 14.21 8.45
CA ALA A 719 -11.73 15.45 8.36
C ALA A 719 -10.51 15.46 9.31
N LEU A 720 -9.41 16.03 8.85
CA LEU A 720 -8.20 16.22 9.65
C LEU A 720 -8.40 17.33 10.70
N PRO A 721 -7.69 17.27 11.84
CA PRO A 721 -7.72 18.33 12.84
C PRO A 721 -6.96 19.58 12.37
N PHE A 722 -7.51 20.76 12.64
CA PHE A 722 -6.92 22.07 12.36
C PHE A 722 -6.85 22.94 13.62
N LEU A 723 -6.03 23.99 13.60
CA LEU A 723 -6.03 25.00 14.66
C LEU A 723 -7.40 25.68 14.79
N GLU A 724 -7.82 25.98 16.03
CA GLU A 724 -9.03 26.77 16.25
C GLU A 724 -8.80 28.25 15.88
N GLY A 725 -9.63 28.74 14.95
CA GLY A 725 -9.69 30.15 14.57
C GLY A 725 -11.03 30.80 14.94
N PRO A 726 -11.13 32.13 14.87
CA PRO A 726 -12.42 32.82 14.95
C PRO A 726 -13.39 32.25 13.89
N PRO A 727 -14.70 32.14 14.19
CA PRO A 727 -15.66 31.60 13.23
C PRO A 727 -15.63 32.34 11.90
N GLY A 728 -15.51 31.58 10.80
CA GLY A 728 -15.47 32.11 9.43
C GLY A 728 -14.14 32.74 9.02
N TYR A 729 -13.06 32.49 9.76
CA TYR A 729 -11.70 32.77 9.29
C TYR A 729 -11.10 31.48 8.74
N PRO A 730 -10.31 31.57 7.65
CA PRO A 730 -9.49 30.45 7.25
C PRO A 730 -8.44 30.17 8.33
N VAL A 731 -8.06 28.91 8.49
CA VAL A 731 -7.12 28.43 9.50
C VAL A 731 -6.03 27.58 8.86
N TRP A 732 -4.86 27.53 9.48
CA TRP A 732 -3.75 26.65 9.10
C TRP A 732 -3.72 25.41 10.01
N ALA A 733 -3.15 24.31 9.53
CA ALA A 733 -3.00 23.07 10.29
C ALA A 733 -2.03 23.24 11.47
N ALA A 734 -1.01 24.09 11.29
CA ALA A 734 -0.02 24.46 12.28
C ALA A 734 0.49 25.89 12.02
N ASN A 735 1.14 26.49 13.02
CA ASN A 735 1.92 27.71 12.86
C ASN A 735 3.03 27.73 13.94
N PRO A 736 4.33 27.56 13.56
CA PRO A 736 4.82 27.42 12.19
C PRO A 736 4.40 26.09 11.52
N LEU A 737 4.42 26.07 10.19
CA LEU A 737 4.16 24.87 9.37
C LEU A 737 5.47 24.37 8.77
N GLU A 738 5.94 23.21 9.21
CA GLU A 738 7.14 22.57 8.65
C GLU A 738 6.83 21.93 7.30
N ILE A 739 7.70 22.17 6.31
CA ILE A 739 7.59 21.62 4.96
C ILE A 739 8.88 20.90 4.56
N SER A 740 8.85 20.16 3.45
CA SER A 740 9.99 19.34 3.00
C SER A 740 11.27 20.16 2.80
N GLU A 741 12.40 19.52 3.06
CA GLU A 741 13.73 20.07 2.82
C GLU A 741 13.97 20.36 1.32
N ALA A 742 14.90 21.27 1.03
CA ALA A 742 15.36 21.59 -0.33
C ALA A 742 16.87 21.36 -0.45
N THR A 743 17.37 21.13 -1.65
CA THR A 743 18.81 20.99 -1.90
C THR A 743 19.29 22.13 -2.81
N VAL A 744 20.44 22.73 -2.48
CA VAL A 744 21.06 23.75 -3.33
C VAL A 744 21.23 23.26 -4.77
N TYR A 745 20.93 24.12 -5.74
CA TYR A 745 20.95 23.86 -7.18
C TYR A 745 19.93 22.85 -7.71
N GLU A 746 19.16 22.19 -6.84
CA GLU A 746 18.08 21.30 -7.25
C GLU A 746 16.75 22.06 -7.30
N ALA A 747 15.88 21.63 -8.22
CA ALA A 747 14.54 22.18 -8.30
C ALA A 747 13.72 21.72 -7.09
N TYR A 748 13.35 22.65 -6.22
CA TYR A 748 12.43 22.43 -5.13
C TYR A 748 10.99 22.42 -5.63
N THR A 749 10.20 21.48 -5.15
CA THR A 749 8.75 21.46 -5.34
C THR A 749 8.06 21.00 -4.06
N ASN A 750 7.03 21.74 -3.64
CA ASN A 750 6.14 21.32 -2.56
C ASN A 750 4.72 21.79 -2.86
N VAL A 751 3.71 21.07 -2.38
CA VAL A 751 2.29 21.37 -2.64
C VAL A 751 1.56 21.55 -1.32
N LEU A 752 0.90 22.70 -1.18
CA LEU A 752 -0.04 23.01 -0.11
C LEU A 752 -1.45 22.69 -0.60
N ILE A 753 -2.20 21.93 0.20
CA ILE A 753 -3.52 21.42 -0.13
C ILE A 753 -4.55 21.95 0.87
N GLN A 754 -5.63 22.52 0.35
CA GLN A 754 -6.80 22.90 1.15
C GLN A 754 -7.36 21.66 1.85
N GLY A 755 -7.67 21.78 3.14
CA GLY A 755 -8.09 20.70 4.05
C GLY A 755 -6.96 19.77 4.51
N ARG A 756 -5.70 20.03 4.11
CA ARG A 756 -4.50 19.42 4.72
C ARG A 756 -3.63 20.45 5.44
N GLU A 757 -3.15 21.48 4.75
CA GLU A 757 -2.30 22.53 5.33
C GLU A 757 -3.10 23.76 5.79
N PHE A 758 -4.21 24.07 5.13
CA PHE A 758 -5.08 25.20 5.45
C PHE A 758 -6.54 24.87 5.10
N GLN A 759 -7.52 25.45 5.79
CA GLN A 759 -8.93 25.25 5.48
C GLN A 759 -9.80 26.44 5.87
N ASP A 760 -11.03 26.47 5.37
CA ASP A 760 -12.12 27.26 5.92
C ASP A 760 -13.40 26.44 5.81
N VAL A 761 -14.13 26.29 6.90
CA VAL A 761 -15.27 25.38 6.97
C VAL A 761 -16.43 25.94 6.14
N GLY A 762 -16.66 25.33 4.98
CA GLY A 762 -17.75 25.68 4.08
C GLY A 762 -17.38 26.66 2.95
N GLU A 763 -16.10 27.05 2.83
CA GLU A 763 -15.59 27.82 1.69
C GLU A 763 -14.60 26.99 0.88
N THR A 764 -14.75 27.00 -0.44
CA THR A 764 -13.94 26.20 -1.38
C THR A 764 -12.96 27.04 -2.19
N ASN A 765 -13.10 28.37 -2.16
CA ASN A 765 -12.28 29.29 -2.95
C ASN A 765 -11.30 30.06 -2.07
N LEU A 766 -10.31 29.35 -1.53
CA LEU A 766 -9.25 29.98 -0.74
C LEU A 766 -8.10 30.43 -1.64
N VAL A 767 -7.62 31.64 -1.37
CA VAL A 767 -6.45 32.23 -2.03
C VAL A 767 -5.28 32.23 -1.07
N VAL A 768 -4.20 31.55 -1.44
CA VAL A 768 -2.92 31.62 -0.73
C VAL A 768 -2.04 32.67 -1.41
N SER A 769 -1.37 33.49 -0.61
CA SER A 769 -0.48 34.54 -1.10
C SER A 769 0.82 34.53 -0.32
N LYS A 770 1.94 34.67 -1.04
CA LYS A 770 3.24 34.91 -0.42
C LYS A 770 3.30 36.36 0.04
N VAL A 771 3.48 36.56 1.34
CA VAL A 771 3.56 37.90 1.97
C VAL A 771 4.98 38.29 2.36
N GLY A 772 5.92 37.34 2.45
CA GLY A 772 7.34 37.58 2.72
C GLY A 772 8.17 36.29 2.77
N GLY A 773 9.45 36.40 3.12
CA GLY A 773 10.38 35.27 3.27
C GLY A 773 11.12 34.86 1.98
N ALA A 774 11.74 33.68 2.00
CA ALA A 774 12.69 33.14 1.02
C ALA A 774 12.38 33.52 -0.46
N ASP A 775 13.17 34.43 -1.05
CA ASP A 775 12.94 34.98 -2.40
C ASP A 775 13.04 33.94 -3.52
N TRP A 776 13.86 32.91 -3.34
CA TRP A 776 14.05 31.83 -4.30
C TRP A 776 12.82 30.93 -4.46
N ILE A 777 11.85 31.01 -3.54
CA ILE A 777 10.58 30.27 -3.60
C ILE A 777 9.47 31.13 -4.22
N SER A 778 8.89 30.62 -5.30
CA SER A 778 7.68 31.12 -5.96
C SER A 778 6.45 30.29 -5.58
N LEU A 779 5.31 30.96 -5.42
CA LEU A 779 4.00 30.35 -5.13
C LEU A 779 3.07 30.53 -6.34
N SER A 780 2.46 29.43 -6.79
CA SER A 780 1.44 29.47 -7.84
C SER A 780 0.31 28.48 -7.58
N PRO A 781 -0.96 28.83 -7.88
CA PRO A 781 -2.05 27.87 -7.84
C PRO A 781 -1.89 26.88 -9.01
N THR A 782 -2.15 25.59 -8.76
CA THR A 782 -2.09 24.54 -9.81
C THR A 782 -3.49 24.13 -10.22
N VAL A 783 -4.27 23.62 -9.27
CA VAL A 783 -5.68 23.25 -9.42
C VAL A 783 -6.48 23.82 -8.24
N PRO A 784 -7.82 23.87 -8.30
CA PRO A 784 -8.62 24.38 -7.19
C PRO A 784 -8.24 23.73 -5.85
N GLY A 785 -7.92 24.56 -4.85
CA GLY A 785 -7.48 24.13 -3.52
C GLY A 785 -6.00 23.70 -3.41
N TRP A 786 -5.23 23.65 -4.50
CA TRP A 786 -3.83 23.24 -4.50
C TRP A 786 -2.92 24.40 -4.90
N TRP A 787 -1.84 24.57 -4.14
CA TRP A 787 -0.86 25.64 -4.34
C TRP A 787 0.55 25.05 -4.32
N GLN A 788 1.30 25.28 -5.39
CA GLN A 788 2.65 24.77 -5.52
C GLN A 788 3.67 25.84 -5.16
N LEU A 789 4.62 25.45 -4.32
CA LEU A 789 5.87 26.14 -4.04
C LEU A 789 6.94 25.57 -4.96
N THR A 790 7.64 26.43 -5.70
CA THR A 790 8.75 26.03 -6.59
C THR A 790 9.93 26.97 -6.45
N GLY A 791 11.14 26.49 -6.67
CA GLY A 791 12.34 27.32 -6.58
C GLY A 791 13.61 26.54 -6.82
N VAL A 792 14.73 27.24 -6.92
CA VAL A 792 16.07 26.62 -6.89
C VAL A 792 16.90 27.42 -5.89
N PRO A 793 17.25 26.85 -4.72
CA PRO A 793 18.08 27.56 -3.77
C PRO A 793 19.53 27.60 -4.25
N SER A 794 20.25 28.65 -3.89
CA SER A 794 21.69 28.78 -4.07
C SER A 794 22.43 28.49 -2.75
N PRO A 795 23.77 28.42 -2.75
CA PRO A 795 24.54 28.19 -1.52
C PRO A 795 24.34 29.28 -0.46
N ALA A 796 23.86 30.46 -0.84
CA ALA A 796 23.57 31.54 0.10
C ALA A 796 22.38 31.23 1.00
N GLU A 797 21.48 30.34 0.57
CA GLU A 797 20.25 29.98 1.27
C GLU A 797 20.37 28.67 2.06
N VAL A 798 21.57 28.09 2.20
CA VAL A 798 21.78 26.89 3.04
C VAL A 798 21.45 27.17 4.51
N GLY A 799 20.78 26.22 5.15
CA GLY A 799 20.29 26.31 6.52
C GLY A 799 18.78 26.50 6.58
N ILE A 800 18.28 27.08 7.67
CA ILE A 800 16.83 27.24 7.85
C ILE A 800 16.34 28.48 7.12
N GLU A 801 15.35 28.25 6.26
CA GLU A 801 14.64 29.27 5.52
C GLU A 801 13.19 29.37 6.01
N THR A 802 12.65 30.58 5.97
CA THR A 802 11.26 30.84 6.35
C THR A 802 10.50 31.52 5.22
N LEU A 803 9.23 31.17 5.09
CA LEU A 803 8.31 31.70 4.09
C LEU A 803 7.02 32.15 4.78
N GLU A 804 6.66 33.41 4.61
CA GLU A 804 5.42 33.94 5.19
C GLU A 804 4.31 33.87 4.16
N LEU A 805 3.26 33.10 4.46
CA LEU A 805 2.09 32.92 3.62
C LEU A 805 0.83 33.45 4.31
N SER A 806 -0.13 33.94 3.53
CA SER A 806 -1.47 34.27 4.00
C SER A 806 -2.51 33.53 3.18
N VAL A 807 -3.46 32.89 3.86
CA VAL A 807 -4.67 32.31 3.25
C VAL A 807 -5.85 33.26 3.45
N SER A 808 -6.69 33.42 2.42
CA SER A 808 -7.84 34.33 2.43
C SER A 808 -9.06 33.71 1.76
N ASP A 809 -10.24 33.90 2.35
CA ASP A 809 -11.56 33.59 1.78
C ASP A 809 -12.15 34.79 0.97
N GLY A 810 -11.37 35.85 0.78
CA GLY A 810 -11.78 37.13 0.19
C GLY A 810 -12.39 38.14 1.16
N THR A 811 -12.71 37.75 2.40
CA THR A 811 -13.24 38.62 3.47
C THR A 811 -12.29 38.71 4.66
N HIS A 812 -11.79 37.58 5.11
CA HIS A 812 -10.86 37.35 6.19
C HIS A 812 -9.56 36.76 5.64
N ALA A 813 -8.49 36.87 6.43
CA ALA A 813 -7.21 36.26 6.10
C ALA A 813 -6.43 35.91 7.38
N THR A 814 -5.65 34.84 7.31
CA THR A 814 -4.75 34.40 8.38
C THR A 814 -3.37 34.08 7.81
N ALA A 815 -2.32 34.51 8.53
CA ALA A 815 -0.93 34.28 8.16
C ALA A 815 -0.37 33.04 8.84
N CYS A 816 0.61 32.41 8.20
CA CYS A 816 1.41 31.31 8.73
C CYS A 816 2.86 31.44 8.27
N THR A 817 3.78 31.14 9.18
CA THR A 817 5.19 30.98 8.89
C THR A 817 5.45 29.54 8.47
N LEU A 818 5.88 29.32 7.23
CA LEU A 818 6.38 28.03 6.76
C LEU A 818 7.89 27.96 7.04
N VAL A 819 8.36 26.79 7.45
CA VAL A 819 9.77 26.54 7.79
C VAL A 819 10.27 25.37 6.97
N LEU A 820 11.43 25.54 6.32
CA LEU A 820 12.16 24.46 5.64
C LEU A 820 13.66 24.57 5.87
N THR A 821 14.36 23.46 5.71
CA THR A 821 15.82 23.44 5.67
C THR A 821 16.29 23.33 4.23
N VAL A 822 17.28 24.12 3.85
CA VAL A 822 18.01 24.01 2.58
C VAL A 822 19.35 23.33 2.88
N GLU A 823 19.52 22.13 2.35
CA GLU A 823 20.72 21.33 2.47
C GLU A 823 21.73 21.69 1.36
N PRO A 824 23.04 21.64 1.64
CA PRO A 824 24.05 21.90 0.64
C PRO A 824 24.10 20.79 -0.42
N ALA A 825 24.49 21.17 -1.64
CA ALA A 825 24.69 20.21 -2.72
C ALA A 825 25.92 19.34 -2.42
N VAL A 826 25.72 18.02 -2.30
CA VAL A 826 26.80 17.05 -2.14
C VAL A 826 27.36 16.67 -3.51
N THR A 827 28.67 16.79 -3.67
CA THR A 827 29.39 16.40 -4.89
C THR A 827 30.31 15.22 -4.60
N ASN A 828 30.37 14.27 -5.54
CA ASN A 828 31.29 13.15 -5.49
C ASN A 828 32.44 13.36 -6.48
N VAL A 829 33.64 12.99 -6.07
CA VAL A 829 34.82 13.00 -6.93
C VAL A 829 35.57 11.69 -6.85
N SER A 830 35.95 11.17 -8.02
CA SER A 830 36.79 9.98 -8.13
C SER A 830 38.26 10.30 -7.87
N ILE A 831 38.85 9.54 -6.95
CA ILE A 831 40.28 9.43 -6.72
C ILE A 831 40.80 8.22 -7.49
N LEU A 832 41.80 8.44 -8.32
CA LEU A 832 42.39 7.42 -9.18
C LEU A 832 43.89 7.31 -8.89
N ALA A 833 44.47 6.13 -9.09
CA ALA A 833 45.92 6.01 -9.04
C ALA A 833 46.57 6.63 -10.29
N THR A 834 47.78 7.17 -10.12
CA THR A 834 48.70 7.48 -11.21
C THR A 834 48.83 6.27 -12.11
N ALA A 835 48.67 6.43 -13.43
CA ALA A 835 48.67 5.30 -14.34
C ALA A 835 50.00 4.53 -14.36
N THR A 836 49.94 3.19 -14.28
CA THR A 836 51.09 2.28 -14.40
C THR A 836 52.25 2.64 -13.45
N HIS A 837 51.96 2.76 -12.14
CA HIS A 837 52.88 3.31 -11.14
C HIS A 837 53.04 2.39 -9.93
N ASN A 838 54.29 2.19 -9.50
CA ASN A 838 54.63 1.53 -8.24
C ASN A 838 54.97 2.61 -7.20
N TYR A 839 54.19 2.67 -6.13
CA TYR A 839 54.36 3.67 -5.07
C TYR A 839 55.46 3.31 -4.06
N GLY A 840 56.02 2.11 -4.15
CA GLY A 840 57.13 1.62 -3.32
C GLY A 840 56.68 0.68 -2.21
N THR A 841 57.55 -0.28 -1.85
CA THR A 841 57.31 -1.21 -0.74
C THR A 841 57.34 -0.47 0.60
N ASP A 842 56.37 -0.77 1.47
CA ASP A 842 56.16 -0.12 2.77
C ASP A 842 55.95 1.40 2.69
N ALA A 843 55.62 1.93 1.50
CA ALA A 843 55.38 3.34 1.28
C ALA A 843 53.87 3.62 1.20
N THR A 844 53.44 4.68 1.89
CA THR A 844 52.09 5.24 1.74
C THR A 844 51.92 5.79 0.32
N ALA A 845 50.93 5.30 -0.40
CA ALA A 845 50.57 5.80 -1.72
C ALA A 845 49.57 6.94 -1.60
N THR A 846 49.99 8.17 -1.92
CA THR A 846 49.08 9.32 -1.99
C THR A 846 48.47 9.40 -3.40
N LEU A 847 47.16 9.19 -3.48
CA LEU A 847 46.37 9.26 -4.71
C LEU A 847 45.68 10.63 -4.81
N LEU A 848 45.43 11.11 -6.03
CA LEU A 848 44.84 12.44 -6.27
C LEU A 848 43.58 12.33 -7.13
N SER A 849 42.60 13.20 -6.86
CA SER A 849 41.49 13.47 -7.78
C SER A 849 41.96 14.23 -9.02
N ASP A 850 41.11 14.31 -10.04
CA ASP A 850 41.22 15.38 -11.02
C ASP A 850 40.92 16.75 -10.37
N ILE A 851 41.34 17.85 -11.01
CA ILE A 851 41.08 19.21 -10.52
C ILE A 851 39.58 19.48 -10.55
N GLN A 852 39.03 19.86 -9.40
CA GLN A 852 37.66 20.33 -9.24
C GLN A 852 37.63 21.84 -9.41
N THR A 853 36.56 22.34 -10.03
CA THR A 853 36.23 23.77 -10.07
C THR A 853 35.00 24.00 -9.20
N ALA A 854 35.09 24.91 -8.25
CA ALA A 854 33.98 25.25 -7.37
C ALA A 854 32.83 25.90 -8.16
N HIS A 855 31.66 25.98 -7.53
CA HIS A 855 30.44 26.49 -8.16
C HIS A 855 30.52 27.98 -8.54
N ASP A 856 31.45 28.75 -7.95
CA ASP A 856 31.72 30.13 -8.36
C ASP A 856 32.45 30.24 -9.70
N GLY A 857 32.91 29.11 -10.25
CA GLY A 857 33.64 29.01 -11.51
C GLY A 857 35.07 29.56 -11.43
N LEU A 858 35.56 29.91 -10.24
CA LEU A 858 36.86 30.56 -10.02
C LEU A 858 37.77 29.67 -9.19
N ALA A 859 37.32 29.21 -8.03
CA ALA A 859 38.16 28.43 -7.14
C ALA A 859 38.40 27.01 -7.70
N THR A 860 39.63 26.51 -7.56
CA THR A 860 40.01 25.16 -7.97
C THR A 860 40.75 24.41 -6.87
N PHE A 861 40.56 23.11 -6.79
CA PHE A 861 41.17 22.27 -5.75
C PHE A 861 41.21 20.79 -6.18
N GLN A 862 41.94 19.98 -5.44
CA GLN A 862 41.96 18.52 -5.58
C GLN A 862 41.81 17.86 -4.22
N PHE A 863 41.42 16.60 -4.21
CA PHE A 863 41.48 15.77 -3.02
C PHE A 863 42.66 14.81 -3.12
N SER A 864 43.36 14.63 -2.01
CA SER A 864 44.36 13.57 -1.85
C SER A 864 43.90 12.55 -0.81
N VAL A 865 44.21 11.29 -1.05
CA VAL A 865 43.93 10.17 -0.14
C VAL A 865 45.19 9.34 0.02
N ASP A 866 45.48 8.92 1.24
CA ASP A 866 46.59 8.02 1.54
C ASP A 866 46.12 6.57 1.62
N VAL A 867 46.81 5.71 0.87
CA VAL A 867 46.63 4.25 0.88
C VAL A 867 47.88 3.62 1.48
N VAL A 868 47.73 2.98 2.64
CA VAL A 868 48.82 2.32 3.37
C VAL A 868 48.81 0.83 3.06
N PRO A 869 49.76 0.28 2.29
CA PRO A 869 49.81 -1.15 2.00
C PRO A 869 50.19 -1.95 3.25
N GLY A 870 49.83 -3.24 3.32
CA GLY A 870 50.30 -4.13 4.38
C GLY A 870 51.82 -4.32 4.38
N ALA A 871 52.41 -4.52 5.56
CA ALA A 871 53.86 -4.66 5.73
C ALA A 871 54.51 -5.65 4.74
N GLY A 872 55.56 -5.21 4.07
CA GLY A 872 56.31 -5.94 3.05
C GLY A 872 55.70 -5.88 1.65
N THR A 873 54.61 -5.15 1.44
CA THR A 873 53.93 -5.00 0.14
C THR A 873 53.94 -3.54 -0.36
N ALA A 874 53.49 -3.31 -1.59
CA ALA A 874 53.40 -1.99 -2.22
C ALA A 874 52.03 -1.82 -2.90
N VAL A 875 51.51 -0.59 -2.96
CA VAL A 875 50.42 -0.26 -3.88
C VAL A 875 51.00 -0.11 -5.29
N TRP A 876 50.37 -0.74 -6.27
CA TRP A 876 50.81 -0.67 -7.65
C TRP A 876 49.60 -0.62 -8.59
N SER A 877 49.62 0.33 -9.53
CA SER A 877 48.59 0.51 -10.54
C SER A 877 49.00 0.01 -11.93
N GLY A 878 48.04 -0.43 -12.73
CA GLY A 878 48.28 -0.99 -14.06
C GLY A 878 47.04 -1.66 -14.65
N ASP A 879 47.16 -2.08 -15.92
CA ASP A 879 46.13 -2.84 -16.63
C ASP A 879 46.37 -4.35 -16.41
N GLY A 880 45.64 -4.90 -15.43
CA GLY A 880 45.66 -6.31 -15.05
C GLY A 880 44.85 -7.23 -15.98
N GLY A 881 44.17 -6.67 -16.98
CA GLY A 881 43.20 -7.35 -17.84
C GLY A 881 41.75 -7.21 -17.36
N GLY A 882 40.81 -7.90 -18.02
CA GLY A 882 39.39 -7.85 -17.65
C GLY A 882 38.76 -6.46 -17.84
N ALA A 883 38.15 -5.95 -16.78
CA ALA A 883 37.56 -4.61 -16.67
C ALA A 883 38.49 -3.58 -15.99
N THR A 884 39.71 -3.99 -15.60
CA THR A 884 40.73 -3.07 -15.09
C THR A 884 41.20 -2.05 -16.14
N THR A 885 41.77 -0.94 -15.66
CA THR A 885 42.30 0.16 -16.47
C THR A 885 43.75 0.42 -16.07
N ILE A 886 44.50 1.21 -16.85
CA ILE A 886 45.86 1.60 -16.47
C ILE A 886 45.98 2.32 -15.11
N ARG A 887 44.86 2.79 -14.54
CA ARG A 887 44.76 3.48 -13.24
C ARG A 887 44.17 2.61 -12.13
N SER A 888 43.71 1.39 -12.47
CA SER A 888 43.31 0.41 -11.47
C SER A 888 44.52 -0.05 -10.69
N TRP A 889 44.34 -0.43 -9.44
CA TRP A 889 45.46 -0.80 -8.56
C TRP A 889 45.14 -1.98 -7.65
N GLY A 890 46.21 -2.67 -7.26
CA GLY A 890 46.20 -3.79 -6.33
C GLY A 890 47.40 -3.73 -5.38
N ILE A 891 47.68 -4.87 -4.74
CA ILE A 891 48.81 -5.03 -3.82
C ILE A 891 49.90 -5.87 -4.50
N TYR A 892 51.13 -5.41 -4.43
CA TYR A 892 52.30 -6.07 -4.98
C TYR A 892 53.25 -6.53 -3.88
N THR A 893 53.62 -7.82 -3.87
CA THR A 893 54.71 -8.31 -3.02
C THR A 893 56.03 -8.41 -3.82
N PRO A 894 57.15 -7.86 -3.30
CA PRO A 894 58.45 -7.98 -3.95
C PRO A 894 58.83 -9.43 -4.28
N GLY A 895 59.06 -9.70 -5.57
CA GLY A 895 59.42 -11.02 -6.10
C GLY A 895 58.31 -11.73 -6.89
N GLU A 896 57.10 -11.18 -6.95
CA GLU A 896 56.00 -11.70 -7.78
C GLU A 896 56.19 -11.41 -9.28
N ALA A 897 55.65 -12.31 -10.12
CA ALA A 897 55.77 -12.24 -11.57
C ALA A 897 55.02 -11.04 -12.16
N SER A 898 55.45 -10.55 -13.33
CA SER A 898 55.00 -9.26 -13.91
C SER A 898 53.52 -9.13 -14.30
N LYS A 899 52.71 -10.19 -14.14
CA LYS A 899 51.26 -10.18 -14.46
C LYS A 899 50.36 -10.19 -13.23
N ALA A 900 50.95 -10.15 -12.02
CA ALA A 900 50.25 -10.13 -10.75
C ALA A 900 50.58 -8.83 -9.97
N GLN A 901 50.93 -7.76 -10.68
CA GLN A 901 51.50 -6.56 -10.05
C GLN A 901 50.46 -5.50 -9.70
N ASP A 902 49.25 -5.57 -10.25
CA ASP A 902 48.23 -4.52 -10.23
C ASP A 902 46.83 -5.02 -9.81
N ILE A 903 46.76 -6.22 -9.25
CA ILE A 903 45.54 -6.88 -8.75
C ILE A 903 45.79 -7.46 -7.35
N PHE A 904 44.73 -7.72 -6.59
CA PHE A 904 44.72 -8.56 -5.42
C PHE A 904 44.66 -10.02 -5.87
N ASN A 905 45.71 -10.79 -5.59
CA ASN A 905 45.93 -12.16 -6.07
C ASN A 905 45.66 -13.27 -5.02
N GLY A 906 45.52 -12.91 -3.73
CA GLY A 906 45.07 -13.81 -2.67
C GLY A 906 46.08 -14.81 -2.11
N ASP A 907 47.32 -14.86 -2.61
CA ASP A 907 48.34 -15.84 -2.18
C ASP A 907 48.84 -15.63 -0.73
N LYS A 908 48.55 -14.48 -0.10
CA LYS A 908 49.13 -14.08 1.20
C LYS A 908 48.23 -13.28 2.16
N GLY A 909 46.92 -13.26 1.97
CA GLY A 909 46.04 -12.37 2.75
C GLY A 909 46.45 -10.92 2.51
N GLU A 910 46.38 -10.50 1.24
CA GLU A 910 46.71 -9.14 0.85
C GLU A 910 45.67 -8.19 1.43
N PHE A 911 46.15 -7.16 2.13
CA PHE A 911 45.32 -6.09 2.67
C PHE A 911 46.02 -4.75 2.53
N VAL A 912 45.18 -3.73 2.42
CA VAL A 912 45.53 -2.33 2.67
C VAL A 912 45.21 -2.07 4.14
N GLU A 913 46.22 -1.67 4.92
CA GLU A 913 46.06 -1.38 6.36
C GLU A 913 45.05 -0.27 6.60
N SER A 914 45.12 0.78 5.78
CA SER A 914 44.17 1.88 5.83
C SER A 914 44.15 2.65 4.53
N ILE A 915 42.97 3.07 4.14
CA ILE A 915 42.69 4.11 3.17
C ILE A 915 42.09 5.25 3.98
N GLY A 916 42.75 6.40 3.99
CA GLY A 916 42.42 7.47 4.93
C GLY A 916 43.10 8.79 4.58
N ASN A 917 43.13 9.69 5.57
CA ASN A 917 43.76 11.00 5.47
C ASN A 917 43.30 11.76 4.22
N ILE A 918 41.98 11.94 4.07
CA ILE A 918 41.43 12.77 2.99
C ILE A 918 41.88 14.21 3.25
N GLN A 919 42.50 14.85 2.26
CA GLN A 919 42.92 16.25 2.35
C GLN A 919 42.51 16.99 1.09
N VAL A 920 42.08 18.24 1.25
CA VAL A 920 42.01 19.18 0.13
C VAL A 920 43.41 19.73 -0.11
N VAL A 921 43.91 19.56 -1.34
CA VAL A 921 45.22 20.00 -1.78
C VAL A 921 45.11 20.87 -3.02
N ASN A 922 46.17 21.63 -3.31
CA ASN A 922 46.24 22.51 -4.49
C ASN A 922 45.06 23.49 -4.60
N PHE A 923 44.54 23.98 -3.47
CA PHE A 923 43.51 25.01 -3.45
C PHE A 923 44.05 26.33 -4.02
N ASP A 924 43.35 26.90 -4.98
CA ASP A 924 43.56 28.22 -5.57
C ASP A 924 42.20 28.92 -5.65
N ASP A 925 42.07 30.09 -5.02
CA ASP A 925 40.81 30.83 -4.99
C ASP A 925 40.43 31.44 -6.35
N GLY A 926 41.38 31.53 -7.30
CA GLY A 926 41.16 32.15 -8.61
C GLY A 926 40.72 33.62 -8.55
N GLY A 927 40.91 34.30 -7.41
CA GLY A 927 40.35 35.62 -7.10
C GLY A 927 38.88 35.63 -6.67
N GLY A 928 38.30 34.46 -6.41
CA GLY A 928 36.97 34.26 -5.84
C GLY A 928 36.91 34.55 -4.34
N ARG A 929 35.76 34.25 -3.70
CA ARG A 929 35.54 34.46 -2.26
C ARG A 929 35.63 33.18 -1.43
N LEU A 930 35.69 32.02 -2.08
CA LEU A 930 35.81 30.74 -1.42
C LEU A 930 37.19 30.58 -0.78
N THR A 931 37.22 29.89 0.34
CA THR A 931 38.37 29.52 1.13
C THR A 931 38.41 28.00 1.29
N LEU A 932 39.50 27.48 1.85
CA LEU A 932 39.62 26.05 2.13
C LEU A 932 38.52 25.54 3.08
N ASP A 933 38.11 26.37 4.04
CA ASP A 933 37.13 26.03 5.08
C ASP A 933 35.69 25.96 4.54
N ASP A 934 35.47 26.43 3.31
CA ASP A 934 34.18 26.35 2.62
C ASP A 934 33.96 24.96 1.96
N ILE A 935 35.00 24.12 1.88
CA ILE A 935 34.89 22.74 1.39
C ILE A 935 34.71 21.82 2.60
N ARG A 936 33.51 21.30 2.79
CA ARG A 936 33.09 20.57 3.99
C ARG A 936 32.52 19.19 3.66
N ASP A 937 32.05 18.50 4.70
CA ASP A 937 31.44 17.17 4.65
C ASP A 937 32.26 16.14 3.87
N ILE A 938 33.58 16.26 4.00
CA ILE A 938 34.54 15.45 3.24
C ILE A 938 34.59 14.05 3.84
N SER A 939 34.17 13.05 3.08
CA SER A 939 34.29 11.65 3.50
C SER A 939 34.31 10.68 2.32
N PHE A 940 34.69 9.43 2.57
CA PHE A 940 34.56 8.37 1.58
C PHE A 940 33.09 8.01 1.37
N GLN A 941 32.65 8.01 0.12
CA GLN A 941 31.29 7.60 -0.24
C GLN A 941 31.28 6.15 -0.69
N SER A 942 32.17 5.79 -1.61
CA SER A 942 32.16 4.50 -2.25
C SER A 942 33.55 4.07 -2.69
N VAL A 943 33.70 2.78 -2.99
CA VAL A 943 34.87 2.23 -3.68
C VAL A 943 34.38 1.36 -4.83
N THR A 944 34.98 1.53 -6.01
CA THR A 944 34.65 0.72 -7.18
C THR A 944 35.69 -0.36 -7.37
N ILE A 945 35.23 -1.61 -7.31
CA ILE A 945 36.03 -2.82 -7.48
C ILE A 945 35.82 -3.36 -8.89
N ALA A 946 36.90 -3.83 -9.52
CA ALA A 946 36.86 -4.49 -10.80
C ALA A 946 37.35 -5.94 -10.71
N ASP A 947 36.72 -6.79 -11.51
CA ASP A 947 37.05 -8.19 -11.76
C ASP A 947 36.90 -9.16 -10.57
N ALA A 948 36.05 -8.86 -9.59
CA ALA A 948 35.80 -9.70 -8.41
C ALA A 948 34.64 -10.72 -8.54
N GLN A 949 34.40 -11.31 -9.71
CA GLN A 949 33.19 -12.11 -10.02
C GLN A 949 33.45 -13.59 -10.37
N THR A 950 34.63 -14.13 -10.08
CA THR A 950 35.06 -15.44 -10.60
C THR A 950 34.47 -16.64 -9.85
N GLY A 951 33.15 -16.67 -9.62
CA GLY A 951 32.38 -17.87 -9.28
C GLY A 951 32.86 -18.68 -8.07
N GLY A 952 33.03 -18.05 -6.91
CA GLY A 952 33.48 -18.67 -5.67
C GLY A 952 34.95 -18.43 -5.33
N ASN A 953 35.66 -17.68 -6.17
CA ASN A 953 37.12 -17.62 -6.15
C ASN A 953 37.66 -16.24 -5.75
N ASP A 954 36.87 -15.19 -5.96
CA ASP A 954 37.21 -13.83 -5.58
C ASP A 954 36.51 -13.49 -4.27
N SER A 955 37.26 -12.89 -3.37
CA SER A 955 36.78 -12.48 -2.07
C SER A 955 37.22 -11.04 -1.83
N VAL A 956 36.22 -10.17 -1.70
CA VAL A 956 36.41 -8.77 -1.35
C VAL A 956 36.02 -8.56 0.10
N TYR A 957 36.99 -8.16 0.90
CA TYR A 957 36.82 -7.78 2.28
C TYR A 957 36.91 -6.26 2.42
N VAL A 958 35.93 -5.65 3.09
CA VAL A 958 35.90 -4.22 3.38
C VAL A 958 35.66 -4.01 4.87
N ALA A 959 36.53 -3.24 5.52
CA ALA A 959 36.34 -2.84 6.91
C ALA A 959 36.28 -1.33 7.06
N VAL A 960 35.20 -0.84 7.67
CA VAL A 960 34.94 0.58 7.92
C VAL A 960 34.89 0.82 9.43
N GLY A 961 35.98 1.36 9.97
CA GLY A 961 36.30 1.37 11.40
C GLY A 961 36.18 -0.02 12.04
N SER A 962 35.24 -0.25 12.98
CA SER A 962 35.07 -1.55 13.65
C SER A 962 34.18 -2.55 12.91
N ILE A 963 33.49 -2.13 11.85
CA ILE A 963 32.57 -2.99 11.10
C ILE A 963 33.33 -3.61 9.95
N SER A 964 33.24 -4.94 9.84
CA SER A 964 33.95 -5.75 8.86
C SER A 964 32.94 -6.52 8.03
N ASN A 965 32.96 -6.30 6.72
CA ASN A 965 32.05 -6.93 5.78
C ASN A 965 32.85 -7.80 4.81
N ASP A 966 32.55 -9.09 4.83
CA ASP A 966 33.03 -10.03 3.81
C ASP A 966 32.00 -10.09 2.69
N LEU A 967 32.31 -9.46 1.57
CA LEU A 967 31.40 -9.36 0.43
C LEU A 967 31.51 -10.57 -0.51
N SER A 968 32.45 -11.49 -0.25
CA SER A 968 32.70 -12.66 -1.11
C SER A 968 32.87 -12.25 -2.59
N ASP A 969 32.39 -13.07 -3.53
CA ASP A 969 32.37 -12.68 -4.95
C ASP A 969 31.29 -11.63 -5.21
N LEU A 970 31.67 -10.65 -6.02
CA LEU A 970 30.81 -9.58 -6.49
C LEU A 970 29.97 -10.05 -7.69
N SER A 971 28.77 -9.51 -7.83
CA SER A 971 27.78 -9.94 -8.83
C SER A 971 28.10 -9.44 -10.25
N SER A 972 29.03 -8.51 -10.39
CA SER A 972 29.37 -7.86 -11.66
C SER A 972 30.87 -7.60 -11.80
N ASN A 973 31.35 -7.52 -13.05
CA ASN A 973 32.75 -7.22 -13.37
C ASN A 973 33.24 -5.88 -12.84
N ILE A 974 32.34 -4.91 -12.69
CA ILE A 974 32.60 -3.65 -12.00
C ILE A 974 31.46 -3.49 -11.01
N GLN A 975 31.80 -3.34 -9.74
CA GLN A 975 30.81 -3.12 -8.69
C GLN A 975 31.27 -1.99 -7.78
N THR A 976 30.36 -1.05 -7.54
CA THR A 976 30.57 0.05 -6.60
C THR A 976 29.99 -0.33 -5.25
N ILE A 977 30.83 -0.30 -4.22
CA ILE A 977 30.48 -0.60 -2.84
C ILE A 977 30.25 0.72 -2.12
N ASN A 978 29.03 0.97 -1.66
CA ASN A 978 28.69 2.13 -0.84
C ASN A 978 29.21 1.92 0.59
N LEU A 979 30.21 2.70 0.99
CA LEU A 979 30.90 2.54 2.27
C LEU A 979 30.06 3.01 3.46
N GLU A 980 29.13 3.94 3.24
CA GLU A 980 28.24 4.45 4.28
C GLU A 980 27.12 3.45 4.59
N ALA A 981 26.59 2.80 3.56
CA ALA A 981 25.58 1.75 3.70
C ALA A 981 26.08 0.55 4.53
N LEU A 982 27.39 0.31 4.56
CA LEU A 982 28.00 -0.76 5.34
C LEU A 982 28.02 -0.53 6.87
N ARG A 983 27.68 0.67 7.36
CA ARG A 983 27.86 1.02 8.78
C ARG A 983 26.61 1.11 9.64
N GLU A 984 25.39 1.05 9.10
CA GLU A 984 24.12 1.31 9.81
C GLU A 984 24.04 2.65 10.60
N VAL A 985 25.09 3.47 10.61
CA VAL A 985 25.22 4.71 11.39
C VAL A 985 25.71 5.83 10.49
N VAL A 986 25.11 7.02 10.64
CA VAL A 986 25.22 8.20 9.77
C VAL A 986 26.53 9.00 9.89
N SER A 987 27.56 8.48 10.55
CA SER A 987 28.81 9.23 10.73
C SER A 987 29.68 9.17 9.46
N PRO A 988 30.29 10.28 9.02
CA PRO A 988 31.12 10.31 7.81
C PRO A 988 32.26 9.28 7.85
N VAL A 989 32.46 8.57 6.74
CA VAL A 989 33.55 7.58 6.63
C VAL A 989 34.87 8.29 6.38
N THR A 990 35.70 8.44 7.42
CA THR A 990 37.01 9.11 7.31
C THR A 990 38.17 8.14 7.05
N ASN A 991 37.93 6.84 7.21
CA ASN A 991 38.88 5.79 6.87
C ASN A 991 38.16 4.45 6.62
N PHE A 992 38.79 3.60 5.82
CA PHE A 992 38.39 2.21 5.64
C PHE A 992 39.62 1.36 5.26
N SER A 993 39.45 0.06 5.15
CA SER A 993 40.48 -0.87 4.71
C SER A 993 39.88 -1.89 3.74
N LEU A 994 40.73 -2.43 2.88
CA LEU A 994 40.37 -3.39 1.84
C LEU A 994 41.31 -4.58 1.89
N GLY A 995 40.83 -5.76 1.53
CA GLY A 995 41.67 -6.93 1.38
C GLY A 995 40.90 -8.14 0.89
N THR A 996 41.53 -9.29 1.00
CA THR A 996 40.94 -10.60 0.69
C THR A 996 40.50 -11.28 1.99
N SER A 997 39.28 -11.84 2.05
CA SER A 997 38.78 -12.55 3.24
C SER A 997 39.28 -14.01 3.31
N THR A 998 39.70 -14.57 2.17
CA THR A 998 40.29 -15.91 2.08
C THR A 998 41.66 -15.89 1.43
N THR A 999 42.58 -16.71 1.94
CA THR A 999 43.87 -16.97 1.27
C THR A 999 43.65 -18.00 0.18
N ASN A 1000 43.32 -17.53 -1.02
CA ASN A 1000 43.11 -18.37 -2.18
C ASN A 1000 43.86 -17.80 -3.38
N ASP A 1001 44.70 -18.63 -4.00
CA ASP A 1001 45.60 -18.25 -5.10
C ASP A 1001 44.89 -17.94 -6.44
N VAL A 1002 43.55 -17.81 -6.40
CA VAL A 1002 42.71 -17.51 -7.56
C VAL A 1002 41.94 -16.20 -7.43
N ASN A 1003 42.04 -15.47 -6.31
CA ASN A 1003 41.52 -14.10 -6.21
C ASN A 1003 42.17 -13.23 -7.29
N LYS A 1004 41.40 -12.43 -8.05
CA LYS A 1004 41.92 -11.56 -9.11
C LYS A 1004 41.05 -10.32 -9.31
N TRP A 1005 41.10 -9.39 -8.37
CA TRP A 1005 40.36 -8.13 -8.49
C TRP A 1005 41.24 -6.91 -8.26
N SER A 1006 40.78 -5.73 -8.63
CA SER A 1006 41.50 -4.47 -8.39
C SER A 1006 40.56 -3.36 -7.94
N VAL A 1007 41.11 -2.29 -7.41
CA VAL A 1007 40.36 -1.06 -7.13
C VAL A 1007 40.46 -0.15 -8.35
N ASN A 1008 39.32 0.18 -8.95
CA ASN A 1008 39.25 1.12 -10.07
C ASN A 1008 39.28 2.58 -9.59
N SER A 1009 38.47 2.90 -8.58
CA SER A 1009 38.36 4.26 -8.04
C SER A 1009 37.91 4.24 -6.59
N ILE A 1010 38.26 5.30 -5.87
CA ILE A 1010 37.69 5.63 -4.56
C ILE A 1010 36.91 6.92 -4.74
N GLU A 1011 35.65 6.97 -4.31
CA GLU A 1011 34.86 8.19 -4.36
C GLU A 1011 34.89 8.91 -3.01
N VAL A 1012 35.23 10.19 -3.06
CA VAL A 1012 35.12 11.12 -1.94
C VAL A 1012 33.89 11.99 -2.18
N LYS A 1013 32.99 12.05 -1.20
CA LYS A 1013 31.95 13.07 -1.16
C LYS A 1013 32.44 14.31 -0.45
N TYR A 1014 31.94 15.46 -0.86
CA TYR A 1014 32.17 16.75 -0.23
C TYR A 1014 31.02 17.71 -0.55
N SER A 1015 30.87 18.75 0.26
CA SER A 1015 30.01 19.90 -0.01
C SER A 1015 30.87 21.16 -0.20
N ILE A 1016 30.38 22.13 -0.96
CA ILE A 1016 30.96 23.48 -0.99
C ILE A 1016 29.90 24.43 -0.46
N LEU A 1017 30.09 24.91 0.75
CA LEU A 1017 29.25 25.96 1.32
C LEU A 1017 29.65 27.31 0.73
N GLY A 1018 28.69 28.23 0.64
CA GLY A 1018 29.01 29.63 0.41
C GLY A 1018 29.79 30.21 1.61
N PRO A 1019 30.26 31.46 1.52
CA PRO A 1019 30.84 32.13 2.68
C PRO A 1019 29.85 32.08 3.85
N GLU A 1020 30.34 31.72 5.04
CA GLU A 1020 29.54 31.56 6.26
C GLU A 1020 28.55 32.73 6.45
N THR A 1021 27.27 32.41 6.32
CA THR A 1021 26.12 33.26 6.64
C THR A 1021 25.63 32.96 8.06
N TYR A 1022 24.75 33.80 8.60
CA TYR A 1022 24.09 33.49 9.87
C TYR A 1022 23.36 32.13 9.82
N SER A 1023 22.66 31.85 8.71
CA SER A 1023 21.89 30.60 8.54
C SER A 1023 22.78 29.36 8.51
N THR A 1024 23.90 29.41 7.79
CA THR A 1024 24.88 28.31 7.75
C THR A 1024 25.58 28.15 9.09
N TRP A 1025 25.97 29.25 9.75
CA TRP A 1025 26.53 29.22 11.10
C TRP A 1025 25.55 28.61 12.12
N ALA A 1026 24.27 28.96 12.07
CA ALA A 1026 23.26 28.42 12.97
C ALA A 1026 23.07 26.90 12.74
N TYR A 1027 23.03 26.48 11.48
CA TYR A 1027 22.99 25.07 11.10
C TYR A 1027 24.21 24.29 11.62
N ASP A 1028 25.42 24.83 11.47
CA ASP A 1028 26.66 24.20 11.92
C ASP A 1028 26.69 23.96 13.44
N HIS A 1029 25.99 24.80 14.20
CA HIS A 1029 25.86 24.68 15.65
C HIS A 1029 24.63 23.87 16.09
N GLY A 1030 23.93 23.24 15.14
CA GLY A 1030 22.73 22.44 15.41
C GLY A 1030 21.56 23.26 15.95
N LEU A 1031 21.52 24.57 15.65
CA LEU A 1031 20.41 25.43 16.02
C LEU A 1031 19.30 25.27 14.98
N PHE A 1032 18.23 24.58 15.36
CA PHE A 1032 17.10 24.29 14.45
C PHE A 1032 15.81 25.01 14.86
N GLY A 1033 14.95 25.30 13.88
CA GLY A 1033 13.65 25.93 14.10
C GLY A 1033 13.73 27.24 14.92
N PRO A 1034 12.91 27.40 15.98
CA PRO A 1034 12.95 28.57 16.85
C PRO A 1034 14.31 28.83 17.53
N ASP A 1035 15.09 27.78 17.76
CA ASP A 1035 16.40 27.89 18.43
C ASP A 1035 17.44 28.57 17.53
N GLY A 1036 17.28 28.48 16.20
CA GLY A 1036 18.12 29.18 15.22
C GLY A 1036 17.66 30.60 14.90
N ALA A 1037 16.58 31.11 15.51
CA ALA A 1037 16.10 32.45 15.23
C ALA A 1037 17.14 33.51 15.66
N PRO A 1038 17.37 34.60 14.89
CA PRO A 1038 18.37 35.63 15.22
C PRO A 1038 18.29 36.24 16.63
N GLY A 1039 17.10 36.23 17.24
CA GLY A 1039 16.85 36.72 18.59
C GLY A 1039 16.80 35.64 19.68
N SER A 1040 17.07 34.38 19.33
CA SER A 1040 17.09 33.25 20.26
C SER A 1040 18.33 33.28 21.14
N ASP A 1041 18.24 32.66 22.31
CA ASP A 1041 19.31 32.42 23.28
C ASP A 1041 18.87 31.17 24.07
N THR A 1042 18.74 30.03 23.39
CA THR A 1042 18.06 28.84 23.94
C THR A 1042 18.97 27.67 24.22
N SER A 1043 20.15 27.62 23.59
CA SER A 1043 21.11 26.52 23.70
C SER A 1043 21.97 26.60 24.97
N ASP A 1044 22.47 27.77 25.33
CA ASP A 1044 23.41 27.97 26.44
C ASP A 1044 22.94 29.00 27.49
N LEU A 1045 22.00 29.88 27.15
CA LEU A 1045 21.29 30.81 28.04
C LEU A 1045 22.22 31.83 28.72
N ASP A 1046 23.20 32.32 27.98
CA ASP A 1046 24.23 33.21 28.52
C ASP A 1046 23.87 34.71 28.47
N GLY A 1047 22.76 35.05 27.79
CA GLY A 1047 22.23 36.38 27.65
C GLY A 1047 22.57 37.09 26.33
N TYR A 1048 23.31 36.46 25.42
CA TYR A 1048 23.53 36.94 24.06
C TYR A 1048 22.58 36.22 23.10
N ALA A 1049 21.97 36.99 22.19
CA ALA A 1049 21.16 36.39 21.13
C ALA A 1049 22.07 35.74 20.07
N SER A 1050 21.63 34.66 19.44
CA SER A 1050 22.40 33.92 18.43
C SER A 1050 22.96 34.80 17.31
N LEU A 1051 22.23 35.83 16.86
CA LEU A 1051 22.78 36.80 15.89
C LEU A 1051 23.95 37.62 16.46
N ALA A 1052 23.88 37.98 17.74
CA ALA A 1052 24.97 38.67 18.42
C ALA A 1052 26.19 37.74 18.57
N GLU A 1053 25.96 36.47 18.89
CA GLU A 1053 27.02 35.47 19.00
C GLU A 1053 27.74 35.26 17.66
N PHE A 1054 26.98 35.07 16.58
CA PHE A 1054 27.52 35.03 15.20
C PHE A 1054 28.35 36.28 14.86
N ALA A 1055 27.80 37.46 15.15
CA ALA A 1055 28.42 38.74 14.84
C ALA A 1055 29.68 39.03 15.69
N LEU A 1056 29.77 38.48 16.90
CA LEU A 1056 30.90 38.66 17.82
C LEU A 1056 31.93 37.52 17.77
N GLY A 1057 31.56 36.36 17.21
CA GLY A 1057 32.42 35.17 17.14
C GLY A 1057 32.41 34.34 18.42
N MET A 1058 31.24 34.27 19.06
CA MET A 1058 30.94 33.42 20.22
C MET A 1058 30.35 32.07 19.75
N ASP A 1059 30.40 31.05 20.60
CA ASP A 1059 29.84 29.72 20.34
C ASP A 1059 28.48 29.56 21.06
N PRO A 1060 27.36 29.45 20.34
CA PRO A 1060 26.02 29.38 20.92
C PRO A 1060 25.78 28.10 21.74
N SER A 1061 26.66 27.10 21.63
CA SER A 1061 26.58 25.86 22.41
C SER A 1061 27.35 25.93 23.72
N VAL A 1062 28.05 27.02 23.98
CA VAL A 1062 28.93 27.21 25.14
C VAL A 1062 28.66 28.56 25.76
N ALA A 1063 28.20 28.58 27.02
CA ALA A 1063 27.98 29.81 27.79
C ALA A 1063 29.26 30.64 27.96
N ASP A 1064 29.58 31.43 26.95
CA ASP A 1064 30.82 32.17 26.77
C ASP A 1064 30.59 33.70 26.76
N GLY A 1065 29.36 34.13 27.00
CA GLY A 1065 28.88 35.49 27.00
C GLY A 1065 29.84 36.47 27.66
N GLY A 1066 30.24 37.48 26.89
CA GLY A 1066 31.26 38.44 27.28
C GLY A 1066 32.70 38.02 26.97
N SER A 1067 32.95 36.88 26.31
CA SER A 1067 34.28 36.42 25.92
C SER A 1067 34.90 37.27 24.81
N ARG A 1068 34.06 37.86 23.95
CA ARG A 1068 34.45 38.61 22.74
C ARG A 1068 34.27 40.13 22.86
N ASP A 1069 33.89 40.62 24.03
CA ASP A 1069 33.89 42.04 24.35
C ASP A 1069 34.43 42.32 25.76
N SER A 1070 34.91 43.54 26.00
CA SER A 1070 35.49 43.92 27.29
C SER A 1070 35.37 45.41 27.53
N ALA A 1071 35.10 45.78 28.78
CA ALA A 1071 35.02 47.18 29.20
C ALA A 1071 36.04 47.47 30.32
N GLY A 1072 36.72 48.60 30.23
CA GLY A 1072 37.74 49.03 31.18
C GLY A 1072 37.86 50.53 31.31
N MET A 1073 38.46 51.01 32.40
CA MET A 1073 38.76 52.43 32.58
C MET A 1073 40.17 52.74 32.10
N VAL A 1074 40.33 53.78 31.28
CA VAL A 1074 41.63 54.25 30.77
C VAL A 1074 41.78 55.75 31.02
N ASP A 1075 42.96 56.17 31.51
CA ASP A 1075 43.35 57.59 31.60
C ASP A 1075 44.25 57.93 30.40
N ASP A 1076 43.80 58.89 29.58
CA ASP A 1076 44.56 59.42 28.47
C ASP A 1076 44.59 60.95 28.55
N GLY A 1077 45.77 61.51 28.79
CA GLY A 1077 45.96 62.96 28.91
C GLY A 1077 45.22 63.62 30.08
N GLY A 1078 44.87 62.88 31.14
CA GLY A 1078 44.15 63.40 32.31
C GLY A 1078 42.62 63.37 32.18
N THR A 1079 42.10 62.78 31.10
CA THR A 1079 40.67 62.47 30.94
C THR A 1079 40.47 60.98 31.16
N ASN A 1080 39.52 60.62 32.02
CA ASN A 1080 39.12 59.23 32.21
C ASN A 1080 38.08 58.85 31.16
N TYR A 1081 38.31 57.72 30.51
CA TYR A 1081 37.42 57.11 29.54
C TYR A 1081 36.98 55.73 30.03
N LEU A 1082 35.73 55.37 29.77
CA LEU A 1082 35.32 53.98 29.65
C LEU A 1082 35.69 53.52 28.24
N GLU A 1083 36.63 52.61 28.15
CA GLU A 1083 37.03 51.95 26.92
C GLU A 1083 36.21 50.66 26.79
N TRP A 1084 35.48 50.50 25.68
CA TRP A 1084 34.77 49.28 25.34
C TRP A 1084 35.32 48.72 24.02
N VAL A 1085 35.85 47.51 24.09
CA VAL A 1085 36.35 46.74 22.96
C VAL A 1085 35.37 45.63 22.65
N TYR A 1086 34.92 45.49 21.42
CA TYR A 1086 34.13 44.34 20.97
C TYR A 1086 34.73 43.75 19.69
N SER A 1087 34.57 42.45 19.48
CA SER A 1087 34.96 41.77 18.24
C SER A 1087 33.93 42.06 17.15
N ARG A 1088 34.37 42.48 15.96
CA ARG A 1088 33.48 42.68 14.81
C ARG A 1088 33.91 41.76 13.68
N ARG A 1089 32.98 41.05 13.04
CA ARG A 1089 33.29 40.32 11.80
C ARG A 1089 33.91 41.23 10.75
N SER A 1090 35.02 40.81 10.16
CA SER A 1090 35.70 41.59 9.11
C SER A 1090 34.88 41.71 7.82
N ASP A 1091 33.98 40.76 7.57
CA ASP A 1091 33.07 40.72 6.42
C ASP A 1091 31.67 41.26 6.72
N TYR A 1092 31.49 41.98 7.84
CA TYR A 1092 30.18 42.39 8.32
C TYR A 1092 29.28 43.09 7.29
N VAL A 1093 29.84 43.91 6.40
CA VAL A 1093 29.09 44.59 5.34
C VAL A 1093 28.52 43.58 4.34
N ALA A 1094 29.27 42.53 4.01
CA ALA A 1094 28.81 41.48 3.11
C ALA A 1094 27.75 40.58 3.76
N GLN A 1095 27.76 40.47 5.09
CA GLN A 1095 26.78 39.74 5.89
C GLN A 1095 25.51 40.56 6.18
N GLY A 1096 25.41 41.80 5.70
CA GLY A 1096 24.33 42.71 6.05
C GLY A 1096 24.33 43.13 7.52
N LEU A 1097 25.40 42.85 8.27
CA LEU A 1097 25.49 43.17 9.69
C LEU A 1097 25.80 44.65 9.90
N SER A 1098 25.15 45.24 10.89
CA SER A 1098 25.42 46.59 11.35
C SER A 1098 25.64 46.63 12.86
N TYR A 1099 26.62 47.42 13.29
CA TYR A 1099 27.01 47.57 14.69
C TYR A 1099 26.78 49.01 15.12
N LEU A 1100 25.98 49.20 16.16
CA LEU A 1100 25.69 50.52 16.69
C LEU A 1100 25.85 50.53 18.21
N LEU A 1101 26.69 51.45 18.68
CA LEU A 1101 26.73 51.81 20.09
C LEU A 1101 25.94 53.11 20.31
N ILE A 1102 25.01 53.06 21.25
CA ILE A 1102 24.13 54.17 21.61
C ILE A 1102 24.45 54.53 23.06
N ASP A 1103 24.94 55.74 23.31
CA ASP A 1103 25.08 56.26 24.68
C ASP A 1103 23.89 57.12 25.08
N THR A 1104 23.56 57.08 26.37
CA THR A 1104 22.43 57.80 26.93
C THR A 1104 22.65 58.11 28.41
N THR A 1105 22.04 59.18 28.93
CA THR A 1105 22.05 59.53 30.35
C THR A 1105 20.94 58.84 31.15
N ASN A 1106 20.05 58.08 30.51
CA ASN A 1106 18.93 57.36 31.14
C ASN A 1106 18.54 56.08 30.37
N LEU A 1107 18.30 54.98 31.10
CA LEU A 1107 17.80 53.70 30.58
C LEU A 1107 16.44 53.77 29.86
N VAL A 1108 15.61 54.79 30.12
CA VAL A 1108 14.22 54.83 29.62
C VAL A 1108 14.05 55.58 28.28
N ASN A 1109 14.98 56.47 27.93
CA ASN A 1109 14.89 57.31 26.72
C ASN A 1109 16.24 57.30 26.00
N SER A 1110 16.55 56.25 25.24
CA SER A 1110 17.65 56.32 24.27
C SER A 1110 17.14 57.06 23.02
N SER A 1111 17.67 58.26 22.75
CA SER A 1111 17.41 58.92 21.47
C SER A 1111 18.04 58.09 20.36
N SER A 1112 17.27 57.80 19.29
CA SER A 1112 17.63 56.91 18.18
C SER A 1112 18.78 57.39 17.27
N SER A 1113 19.64 58.31 17.73
CA SER A 1113 20.72 58.86 16.92
C SER A 1113 21.78 59.55 17.79
N THR A 1114 22.83 58.82 18.15
CA THR A 1114 24.22 59.22 17.89
C THR A 1114 25.19 58.11 18.29
N ASN A 1115 25.97 57.66 17.33
CA ASN A 1115 27.31 57.08 17.50
C ASN A 1115 28.30 58.18 17.92
N ALA A 1116 28.05 58.86 19.06
CA ALA A 1116 28.91 59.93 19.57
C ALA A 1116 30.26 59.43 20.16
N ALA A 1117 30.56 58.14 19.98
CA ALA A 1117 31.83 57.55 20.34
C ALA A 1117 32.82 57.67 19.19
N ASP A 1118 34.04 58.11 19.49
CA ASP A 1118 35.13 57.91 18.57
C ASP A 1118 35.46 56.41 18.56
N GLN A 1119 35.15 55.74 17.46
CA GLN A 1119 35.84 54.51 17.10
C GLN A 1119 37.31 54.87 16.93
N ILE A 1120 38.09 54.76 18.00
CA ILE A 1120 39.45 55.29 18.06
C ILE A 1120 40.47 54.34 17.43
N LEU A 1121 40.14 53.03 17.39
CA LEU A 1121 41.06 52.01 16.91
C LEU A 1121 40.30 50.77 16.44
N VAL A 1122 40.77 50.21 15.31
CA VAL A 1122 40.47 48.85 14.87
C VAL A 1122 41.78 48.08 14.95
N GLY A 1123 41.82 47.03 15.75
CA GLY A 1123 43.01 46.19 15.88
C GLY A 1123 43.20 45.25 14.68
N PRO A 1124 44.30 44.48 14.65
CA PRO A 1124 44.54 43.50 13.60
C PRO A 1124 43.47 42.39 13.64
N LEU A 1125 43.19 41.83 12.47
CA LEU A 1125 42.32 40.67 12.30
C LEU A 1125 42.85 39.47 13.11
N VAL A 1126 41.97 38.84 13.90
CA VAL A 1126 42.22 37.60 14.63
C VAL A 1126 41.01 36.69 14.37
N ASP A 1127 41.26 35.53 13.76
CA ASP A 1127 40.25 34.50 13.48
C ASP A 1127 39.00 35.02 12.73
N GLY A 1128 39.17 35.96 11.80
CA GLY A 1128 38.06 36.55 11.03
C GLY A 1128 37.39 37.77 11.68
N TYR A 1129 37.78 38.11 12.91
CA TYR A 1129 37.22 39.23 13.67
C TYR A 1129 38.26 40.32 13.93
N GLU A 1130 37.83 41.58 13.89
CA GLU A 1130 38.63 42.75 14.23
C GLU A 1130 38.14 43.36 15.55
N PRO A 1131 39.03 43.60 16.54
CA PRO A 1131 38.61 44.23 17.79
C PRO A 1131 38.42 45.74 17.57
N VAL A 1132 37.22 46.23 17.84
CA VAL A 1132 36.83 47.63 17.67
C VAL A 1132 36.83 48.31 19.04
N THR A 1133 37.75 49.26 19.22
CA THR A 1133 37.88 50.02 20.48
C THR A 1133 37.11 51.33 20.41
N ASN A 1134 36.23 51.54 21.38
CA ASN A 1134 35.40 52.72 21.54
C ASN A 1134 35.72 53.37 22.89
N ARG A 1135 35.73 54.70 22.95
CA ARG A 1135 35.94 55.43 24.21
C ARG A 1135 34.80 56.38 24.52
N TYR A 1136 34.36 56.36 25.76
CA TYR A 1136 33.34 57.26 26.30
C TYR A 1136 33.91 58.06 27.46
N VAL A 1137 33.87 59.39 27.38
CA VAL A 1137 34.26 60.26 28.49
C VAL A 1137 33.34 60.00 29.69
N THR A 1138 33.93 59.90 30.89
CA THR A 1138 33.18 59.64 32.14
C THR A 1138 32.97 60.91 32.98
N ASP A 1139 32.73 62.04 32.32
CA ASP A 1139 32.53 63.35 32.96
C ASP A 1139 31.08 63.58 33.43
N GLU A 1140 30.14 62.79 32.91
CA GLU A 1140 28.75 62.79 33.35
C GLU A 1140 28.53 61.93 34.61
N LEU A 1141 27.53 62.30 35.41
CA LEU A 1141 27.19 61.59 36.66
C LEU A 1141 26.75 60.14 36.44
N ALA A 1142 26.17 59.85 35.27
CA ALA A 1142 25.80 58.50 34.84
C ALA A 1142 25.68 58.49 33.31
N LYS A 1143 26.21 57.43 32.68
CA LYS A 1143 26.08 57.15 31.26
C LYS A 1143 25.79 55.65 31.10
N PHE A 1144 24.86 55.33 30.20
CA PHE A 1144 24.47 53.97 29.82
C PHE A 1144 24.85 53.78 28.36
N ILE A 1145 25.29 52.58 28.01
CA ILE A 1145 25.64 52.24 26.63
C ILE A 1145 24.83 51.02 26.21
N GLN A 1146 24.14 51.12 25.10
CA GLN A 1146 23.45 50.03 24.45
C GLN A 1146 24.25 49.65 23.20
N PHE A 1147 24.62 48.38 23.09
CA PHE A 1147 25.20 47.82 21.89
C PHE A 1147 24.12 47.08 21.12
N LYS A 1148 23.93 47.46 19.85
CA LYS A 1148 22.91 46.92 18.98
C LYS A 1148 23.58 46.33 17.75
N ILE A 1149 23.26 45.06 17.49
CA ILE A 1149 23.58 44.35 16.27
C ILE A 1149 22.25 44.07 15.55
N TRP A 1150 22.23 44.23 14.24
CA TRP A 1150 21.14 43.75 13.41
C TRP A 1150 21.69 43.35 12.03
N GLN A 1151 20.90 42.56 11.33
CA GLN A 1151 21.15 42.15 9.95
C GLN A 1151 20.08 42.81 9.06
N ASP A 1152 20.51 43.46 7.98
CA ASP A 1152 19.65 44.20 7.04
C ASP A 1152 18.85 43.30 6.08
#